data_AF-A0A4Q2K8S1-F1
#
_entry.id   AF-A0A4Q2K8S1-F1
#
_cell.length_a   1.000
_cell.length_b   1.000
_cell.length_c   1.000
_cell.angle_alpha   90.00
_cell.angle_beta   90.00
_cell.angle_gamma   90.00
#
_symmetry.space_group_name_H-M   'P 1'
#
loop_
_entity.id
_entity.type
_entity.pdbx_description
1 polymer ?
#
loop_
_entity_poly.entity_id
_entity_poly.type
_entity_poly.pdbx_seq_one_letter_code
_entity_poly.pdbx_strand_id
1 'polypeptide(L)'
;MKRLRVDYRHIVCIVITLGFVALGVFEFFGAVGRVIEGGRDFGLSAAYYFCELFQIPHNITPTVNEFPKIPFFDWGGSTPSSPSIPIPDEWQGFTVKWSEYWQVWASGENFFSYLAFLGNLLLILSKVLLLVVPFLLLVYLLCRRILKTQNNDYDRDSVPLRIFKRISSVTYRPAKAWLLSFFVFVRDRGVYWKIWLALWLFYFNAFAIVLEFIAFYLYFVVSFDFANIYRQVYKLILDLWTGLTFFPLWVWLVGAVVALGIAARKKGYKRLRHNERRNRGFLNERGVVTIVGGVMGAGKTAFITDMALSAEVQLRDQAFEIILESDMKFPFFPWCNLENELKRAIEYHAVFSVPSCKAWLKKKLRRWQKTPCREKLFNYDYERYGLTYDDKLKVSDVWQVAEDFACAYFIYTVQSSMLLANYSIRTDNLFSDIGNFPLWNTDFFDRDSRLQDSYSRHAHILDFDMLRLGKILLQNNPNRNAFGFGVYVITEIDKERKNTPELQEVKRNTDECNQKNDLFNVLLKMSRHACVIANRVFVKVVADLQRFGSLGGDVRELGEVVTIEAQSDIVPVLPFYSPFWVFDTLFGWVFNKFANLYVRYRYNRADNSLLLYLLKSITAAMQRHDTGVRNTFGCGVLALTVENGKQDGEQLARKWYKMPKKVYANRYSTDCLSGIFEKRAEQNAVGLDDLPEYVDTRATWEELQMQHSFFQDDLNKVNVQNEQAAEPQPNAIVPTAVPETFSFGYDKSDIIGLQRK
;
A
#
# COMPACT_ATOMS: atom_id res chain seq x y z
N MET A 1 44.45 18.14 -17.31
CA MET A 1 43.33 17.71 -18.19
C MET A 1 42.96 16.27 -17.88
N LYS A 2 41.82 16.01 -17.23
CA LYS A 2 41.27 14.64 -17.10
C LYS A 2 40.66 14.26 -18.46
N ARG A 3 41.22 13.27 -19.15
CA ARG A 3 40.58 12.68 -20.34
C ARG A 3 39.19 12.18 -19.91
N LEU A 4 38.13 12.84 -20.37
CA LEU A 4 36.76 12.35 -20.28
C LEU A 4 36.72 10.99 -21.03
N ARG A 5 36.77 9.88 -20.30
CA ARG A 5 36.48 8.56 -20.87
C ARG A 5 35.00 8.55 -21.22
N VAL A 6 34.69 8.76 -22.50
CA VAL A 6 33.33 8.63 -23.03
C VAL A 6 32.90 7.18 -22.80
N ASP A 7 31.77 6.99 -22.12
CA ASP A 7 31.19 5.65 -21.94
C ASP A 7 30.84 5.07 -23.32
N TYR A 8 31.33 3.86 -23.62
CA TYR A 8 31.12 3.18 -24.91
C TYR A 8 29.62 2.99 -25.23
N ARG A 9 28.75 3.01 -24.21
CA ARG A 9 27.29 2.94 -24.39
C ARG A 9 26.74 4.13 -25.19
N HIS A 10 27.39 5.29 -25.16
CA HIS A 10 27.05 6.41 -26.03
C HIS A 10 27.23 6.06 -27.51
N ILE A 11 28.30 5.34 -27.85
CA ILE A 11 28.57 4.88 -29.23
C ILE A 11 27.47 3.92 -29.67
N VAL A 12 27.08 2.98 -28.81
CA VAL A 12 25.98 2.04 -29.09
C VAL A 12 24.68 2.78 -29.35
N CYS A 13 24.32 3.78 -28.53
CA CYS A 13 23.12 4.59 -28.74
C CYS A 13 23.18 5.38 -30.07
N ILE A 14 24.34 5.89 -30.45
CA ILE A 14 24.53 6.60 -31.73
C ILE A 14 24.28 5.64 -32.89
N VAL A 15 24.86 4.44 -32.86
CA VAL A 15 24.64 3.41 -33.90
C VAL A 15 23.16 3.03 -34.00
N ILE A 16 22.47 2.83 -32.88
CA ILE A 16 21.01 2.57 -32.88
C ILE A 16 20.24 3.73 -33.51
N THR A 17 20.61 4.97 -33.17
CA THR A 17 19.97 6.17 -33.72
C THR A 17 20.17 6.28 -35.22
N LEU A 18 21.38 6.01 -35.72
CA LEU A 18 21.66 5.96 -37.15
C LEU A 18 20.85 4.86 -37.84
N GLY A 19 20.67 3.70 -37.19
CA GLY A 19 19.78 2.65 -37.69
C GLY A 19 18.32 3.09 -37.81
N PHE A 20 17.79 3.83 -36.83
CA PHE A 20 16.45 4.42 -36.92
C PHE A 20 16.36 5.46 -38.04
N VAL A 21 17.36 6.33 -38.19
CA VAL A 21 17.41 7.29 -39.30
C VAL A 21 17.44 6.57 -40.65
N ALA A 22 18.22 5.50 -40.79
CA ALA A 22 18.24 4.70 -42.01
C ALA A 22 16.87 4.09 -42.33
N LEU A 23 16.17 3.53 -41.35
CA LEU A 23 14.78 3.06 -41.53
C LEU A 23 13.86 4.21 -41.96
N GLY A 24 14.03 5.40 -41.40
CA GLY A 24 13.30 6.59 -41.82
C GLY A 24 13.49 6.96 -43.29
N VAL A 25 14.71 6.84 -43.80
CA VAL A 25 15.06 7.18 -45.19
C VAL A 25 14.60 6.09 -46.17
N PHE A 26 14.75 4.81 -45.82
CA PHE A 26 14.48 3.72 -46.76
C PHE A 26 13.05 3.19 -46.72
N GLU A 27 12.42 3.13 -45.54
CA GLU A 27 11.09 2.54 -45.37
C GLU A 27 10.00 3.61 -45.16
N PHE A 28 10.29 4.64 -44.35
CA PHE A 28 9.29 5.62 -43.92
C PHE A 28 9.41 7.00 -44.57
N PHE A 29 10.06 7.11 -45.73
CA PHE A 29 10.25 8.41 -46.40
C PHE A 29 8.92 9.09 -46.75
N GLY A 30 7.86 8.31 -46.98
CA GLY A 30 6.50 8.82 -47.19
C GLY A 30 5.97 9.70 -46.05
N ALA A 31 6.46 9.52 -44.82
CA ALA A 31 6.07 10.35 -43.68
C ALA A 31 6.45 11.83 -43.85
N VAL A 32 7.57 12.12 -44.54
CA VAL A 32 7.97 13.49 -44.90
C VAL A 32 6.90 14.14 -45.78
N GLY A 33 6.42 13.41 -46.80
CA GLY A 33 5.37 13.88 -47.69
C GLY A 33 4.06 14.15 -46.97
N ARG A 34 3.63 13.22 -46.09
CA ARG A 34 2.40 13.38 -45.29
C ARG A 34 2.44 14.56 -44.33
N VAL A 35 3.59 14.84 -43.72
CA VAL A 35 3.74 16.03 -42.84
C VAL A 35 3.71 17.33 -43.64
N ILE A 36 4.33 17.36 -44.82
CA ILE A 36 4.26 18.54 -45.72
C ILE A 36 2.82 18.78 -46.18
N GLU A 37 2.11 17.72 -46.56
CA GLU A 37 0.70 17.76 -46.94
C GLU A 37 -0.19 18.26 -45.78
N GLY A 38 -0.05 17.69 -44.58
CA GLY A 38 -0.77 18.17 -43.39
C GLY A 38 -0.46 19.62 -43.03
N GLY A 39 0.78 20.08 -43.25
CA GLY A 39 1.16 21.49 -43.06
C GLY A 39 0.51 22.43 -44.08
N ARG A 40 0.42 22.00 -45.35
CA ARG A 40 -0.31 22.73 -46.41
C ARG A 40 -1.80 22.82 -46.09
N ASP A 41 -2.41 21.69 -45.74
CA ASP A 41 -3.83 21.61 -45.42
C ASP A 41 -4.16 22.48 -44.20
N PHE A 42 -3.32 22.48 -43.17
CA PHE A 42 -3.43 23.39 -42.03
C PHE A 42 -3.36 24.87 -42.44
N GLY A 43 -2.36 25.25 -43.26
CA GLY A 43 -2.19 26.64 -43.71
C GLY A 43 -3.38 27.14 -44.54
N LEU A 44 -3.88 26.33 -45.47
CA LEU A 44 -5.03 26.68 -46.32
C LEU A 44 -6.33 26.73 -45.52
N SER A 45 -6.57 25.78 -44.61
CA SER A 45 -7.74 25.80 -43.73
C SER A 45 -7.72 26.97 -42.75
N ALA A 46 -6.56 27.35 -42.21
CA ALA A 46 -6.42 28.52 -41.34
C ALA A 46 -6.68 29.83 -42.10
N ALA A 47 -6.15 29.95 -43.32
CA ALA A 47 -6.40 31.10 -44.18
C ALA A 47 -7.88 31.19 -44.59
N TYR A 48 -8.50 30.07 -44.96
CA TYR A 48 -9.93 29.97 -45.25
C TYR A 48 -10.79 30.37 -44.04
N TYR A 49 -10.51 29.81 -42.87
CA TYR A 49 -11.19 30.14 -41.61
C TYR A 49 -11.13 31.64 -41.31
N PHE A 50 -9.95 32.25 -41.43
CA PHE A 50 -9.77 33.68 -41.20
C PHE A 50 -10.55 34.52 -42.21
N CYS A 51 -10.42 34.24 -43.51
CA CYS A 51 -11.09 35.03 -44.54
C CYS A 51 -12.62 34.94 -44.45
N GLU A 52 -13.18 33.77 -44.13
CA GLU A 52 -14.62 33.59 -43.92
C GLU A 52 -15.12 34.30 -42.65
N LEU A 53 -14.37 34.21 -41.53
CA LEU A 53 -14.73 34.89 -40.28
C LEU A 53 -14.79 36.41 -40.44
N PHE A 54 -13.89 36.97 -41.25
CA PHE A 54 -13.79 38.41 -41.52
C PHE A 54 -14.49 38.85 -42.83
N GLN A 55 -15.20 37.93 -43.51
CA GLN A 55 -15.91 38.18 -44.78
C GLN A 55 -15.02 38.83 -45.87
N ILE A 56 -13.75 38.47 -45.91
CA ILE A 56 -12.79 38.98 -46.90
C ILE A 56 -12.95 38.14 -48.17
N PRO A 57 -13.19 38.73 -49.36
CA PRO A 57 -13.31 37.95 -50.60
C PRO A 57 -12.00 37.20 -50.89
N HIS A 58 -12.08 35.88 -51.03
CA HIS A 58 -10.93 35.01 -51.27
C HIS A 58 -11.24 33.95 -52.34
N ASN A 59 -10.21 33.41 -52.97
CA ASN A 59 -10.28 32.24 -53.87
C ASN A 59 -9.53 31.02 -53.30
N ILE A 60 -9.45 30.95 -51.96
CA ILE A 60 -8.77 29.87 -51.23
C ILE A 60 -9.67 28.63 -51.20
N THR A 61 -9.18 27.52 -51.74
CA THR A 61 -9.82 26.21 -51.68
C THR A 61 -9.09 25.30 -50.68
N PRO A 62 -9.70 24.97 -49.52
CA PRO A 62 -9.09 24.05 -48.55
C PRO A 62 -8.87 22.65 -49.14
N THR A 63 -7.65 22.15 -49.08
CA THR A 63 -7.25 20.82 -49.60
C THR A 63 -7.40 19.70 -48.58
N VAL A 64 -7.83 20.01 -47.35
CA VAL A 64 -8.01 19.04 -46.25
C VAL A 64 -9.00 17.91 -46.59
N ASN A 65 -9.91 18.15 -47.54
CA ASN A 65 -10.88 17.17 -48.03
C ASN A 65 -10.37 16.34 -49.22
N GLU A 66 -9.15 16.55 -49.72
CA GLU A 66 -8.56 15.75 -50.79
C GLU A 66 -7.89 14.48 -50.24
N PHE A 67 -7.77 13.42 -51.04
CA PHE A 67 -7.07 12.21 -50.60
C PHE A 67 -5.55 12.44 -50.54
N PRO A 68 -4.85 11.79 -49.59
CA PRO A 68 -3.40 11.84 -49.49
C PRO A 68 -2.71 11.41 -50.78
N LYS A 69 -1.72 12.19 -51.24
CA LYS A 69 -0.92 11.79 -52.42
C LYS A 69 0.12 10.73 -52.06
N ILE A 70 -0.01 9.52 -52.62
CA ILE A 70 0.93 8.40 -52.40
C ILE A 70 1.41 7.81 -53.75
N PRO A 71 2.74 7.81 -54.04
CA PRO A 71 3.81 8.50 -53.32
C PRO A 71 3.74 10.02 -53.50
N PHE A 72 4.03 10.77 -52.43
CA PHE A 72 4.07 12.24 -52.48
C PHE A 72 5.17 12.75 -53.41
N PHE A 73 6.35 12.10 -53.35
CA PHE A 73 7.50 12.38 -54.20
C PHE A 73 7.57 11.36 -55.34
N ASP A 74 7.57 11.84 -56.58
CA ASP A 74 7.56 11.00 -57.78
C ASP A 74 8.99 10.70 -58.25
N TRP A 75 9.68 9.82 -57.52
CA TRP A 75 11.03 9.37 -57.86
C TRP A 75 10.95 8.11 -58.74
N GLY A 76 10.81 8.31 -60.06
CA GLY A 76 10.95 7.22 -61.04
C GLY A 76 9.77 6.98 -61.99
N GLY A 77 8.82 7.89 -62.12
CA GLY A 77 7.71 7.76 -63.08
C GLY A 77 6.61 6.79 -62.62
N SER A 78 6.48 6.61 -61.30
CA SER A 78 5.39 5.84 -60.69
C SER A 78 4.09 6.62 -60.75
N THR A 79 3.07 6.09 -61.44
CA THR A 79 1.73 6.69 -61.42
C THR A 79 1.19 6.75 -59.98
N PRO A 80 0.59 7.88 -59.55
CA PRO A 80 -0.04 7.97 -58.23
C PRO A 80 -1.12 6.88 -58.15
N SER A 81 -0.97 5.96 -57.21
CA SER A 81 -1.93 4.88 -56.98
C SER A 81 -2.87 5.27 -55.85
N SER A 82 -4.17 4.98 -56.02
CA SER A 82 -5.15 5.16 -54.94
C SER A 82 -4.74 4.38 -53.69
N PRO A 83 -4.92 4.94 -52.48
CA PRO A 83 -4.53 4.30 -51.24
C PRO A 83 -5.24 2.94 -51.07
N SER A 84 -4.48 1.86 -50.90
CA SER A 84 -5.02 0.50 -50.74
C SER A 84 -4.93 0.06 -49.28
N ILE A 85 -5.89 0.52 -48.48
CA ILE A 85 -6.18 -0.05 -47.15
C ILE A 85 -7.37 -0.98 -47.33
N PRO A 86 -7.49 -2.07 -46.56
CA PRO A 86 -8.65 -2.97 -46.58
C PRO A 86 -9.92 -2.33 -45.97
N ILE A 87 -10.18 -1.05 -46.27
CA ILE A 87 -11.39 -0.31 -45.90
C ILE A 87 -11.81 0.54 -47.12
N PRO A 88 -13.10 0.60 -47.46
CA PRO A 88 -13.59 1.45 -48.55
C PRO A 88 -13.30 2.93 -48.30
N ASP A 89 -12.97 3.64 -49.37
CA ASP A 89 -12.74 5.10 -49.41
C ASP A 89 -14.03 5.92 -49.34
N GLU A 90 -15.18 5.30 -49.62
CA GLU A 90 -16.51 5.90 -49.52
C GLU A 90 -17.40 5.26 -48.44
N TRP A 91 -18.28 6.08 -47.84
CA TRP A 91 -19.23 5.63 -46.81
C TRP A 91 -20.19 4.54 -47.33
N GLN A 92 -20.64 4.65 -48.57
CA GLN A 92 -21.53 3.65 -49.17
C GLN A 92 -20.81 2.31 -49.36
N GLY A 93 -19.54 2.33 -49.78
CA GLY A 93 -18.73 1.12 -49.82
C GLY A 93 -18.55 0.50 -48.43
N PHE A 94 -18.35 1.33 -47.41
CA PHE A 94 -18.22 0.88 -46.02
C PHE A 94 -19.47 0.19 -45.51
N THR A 95 -20.67 0.75 -45.73
CA THR A 95 -21.93 0.12 -45.26
C THR A 95 -22.18 -1.23 -45.90
N VAL A 96 -21.86 -1.37 -47.19
CA VAL A 96 -21.93 -2.65 -47.92
C VAL A 96 -20.96 -3.66 -47.30
N LYS A 97 -19.67 -3.31 -47.17
CA LYS A 97 -18.65 -4.20 -46.57
C LYS A 97 -18.93 -4.54 -45.11
N TRP A 98 -19.49 -3.59 -44.35
CA TRP A 98 -19.92 -3.81 -42.97
C TRP A 98 -21.05 -4.82 -42.89
N SER A 99 -22.05 -4.71 -43.77
CA SER A 99 -23.13 -5.69 -43.89
C SER A 99 -22.61 -7.07 -44.29
N GLU A 100 -21.75 -7.14 -45.31
CA GLU A 100 -21.08 -8.38 -45.75
C GLU A 100 -20.29 -9.02 -44.61
N TYR A 101 -19.55 -8.23 -43.81
CA TYR A 101 -18.80 -8.74 -42.66
C TYR A 101 -19.71 -9.41 -41.62
N TRP A 102 -20.86 -8.82 -41.28
CA TRP A 102 -21.79 -9.46 -40.35
C TRP A 102 -22.47 -10.70 -40.95
N GLN A 103 -22.68 -10.72 -42.27
CA GLN A 103 -23.18 -11.91 -42.97
C GLN A 103 -22.18 -13.08 -42.95
N VAL A 104 -20.86 -12.82 -42.90
CA VAL A 104 -19.85 -13.88 -42.70
C VAL A 104 -20.15 -14.69 -41.43
N TRP A 105 -20.52 -14.03 -40.33
CA TRP A 105 -20.87 -14.70 -39.06
C TRP A 105 -22.18 -15.48 -39.12
N ALA A 106 -23.09 -15.13 -40.03
CA ALA A 106 -24.38 -15.81 -40.22
C ALA A 106 -24.32 -16.93 -41.29
N SER A 107 -23.24 -17.01 -42.06
CA SER A 107 -23.11 -17.97 -43.16
C SER A 107 -22.60 -19.34 -42.71
N GLY A 108 -23.32 -20.41 -43.08
CA GLY A 108 -22.96 -21.78 -42.75
C GLY A 108 -21.63 -22.21 -43.38
N GLU A 109 -21.31 -21.75 -44.59
CA GLU A 109 -20.07 -22.09 -45.29
C GLU A 109 -18.82 -21.52 -44.58
N ASN A 110 -18.89 -20.30 -44.04
CA ASN A 110 -17.79 -19.76 -43.24
C ASN A 110 -17.69 -20.46 -41.88
N PHE A 111 -18.80 -20.88 -41.29
CA PHE A 111 -18.78 -21.71 -40.09
C PHE A 111 -18.10 -23.07 -40.35
N PHE A 112 -18.43 -23.75 -41.46
CA PHE A 112 -17.77 -25.01 -41.84
C PHE A 112 -16.29 -24.80 -42.21
N SER A 113 -15.95 -23.70 -42.88
CA SER A 113 -14.56 -23.34 -43.17
C SER A 113 -13.76 -23.05 -41.90
N TYR A 114 -14.36 -22.37 -40.93
CA TYR A 114 -13.78 -22.15 -39.60
C TYR A 114 -13.61 -23.47 -38.83
N LEU A 115 -14.59 -24.37 -38.87
CA LEU A 115 -14.48 -25.71 -38.29
C LEU A 115 -13.40 -26.54 -38.98
N ALA A 116 -13.26 -26.45 -40.30
CA ALA A 116 -12.20 -27.11 -41.06
C ALA A 116 -10.82 -26.54 -40.71
N PHE A 117 -10.70 -25.21 -40.56
CA PHE A 117 -9.49 -24.56 -40.05
C PHE A 117 -9.16 -25.02 -38.63
N LEU A 118 -10.12 -25.03 -37.72
CA LEU A 118 -9.96 -25.56 -36.37
C LEU A 118 -9.54 -27.03 -36.41
N GLY A 119 -10.13 -27.83 -37.27
CA GLY A 119 -9.76 -29.24 -37.48
C GLY A 119 -8.32 -29.38 -37.96
N ASN A 120 -7.89 -28.59 -38.95
CA ASN A 120 -6.52 -28.56 -39.43
C ASN A 120 -5.55 -28.07 -38.35
N LEU A 121 -5.91 -27.05 -37.59
CA LEU A 121 -5.13 -26.56 -36.46
C LEU A 121 -4.99 -27.65 -35.39
N LEU A 122 -6.06 -28.36 -35.07
CA LEU A 122 -6.08 -29.45 -34.11
C LEU A 122 -5.24 -30.64 -34.60
N LEU A 123 -5.22 -30.89 -35.92
CA LEU A 123 -4.35 -31.88 -36.56
C LEU A 123 -2.86 -31.48 -36.49
N ILE A 124 -2.54 -30.21 -36.70
CA ILE A 124 -1.17 -29.70 -36.53
C ILE A 124 -0.75 -29.80 -35.06
N LEU A 125 -1.62 -29.36 -34.14
CA LEU A 125 -1.38 -29.45 -32.70
C LEU A 125 -1.23 -30.91 -32.26
N SER A 126 -2.01 -31.84 -32.79
CA SER A 126 -1.90 -33.27 -32.46
C SER A 126 -0.61 -33.89 -32.99
N LYS A 127 -0.15 -33.51 -34.19
CA LYS A 127 1.18 -33.90 -34.71
C LYS A 127 2.31 -33.39 -33.83
N VAL A 128 2.26 -32.12 -33.42
CA VAL A 128 3.23 -31.54 -32.48
C VAL A 128 3.18 -32.27 -31.14
N LEU A 129 1.98 -32.54 -30.63
CA LEU A 129 1.77 -33.26 -29.37
C LEU A 129 2.30 -34.69 -29.46
N LEU A 130 2.10 -35.40 -30.58
CA LEU A 130 2.68 -36.73 -30.83
C LEU A 130 4.21 -36.75 -30.80
N LEU A 131 4.87 -35.68 -31.25
CA LEU A 131 6.33 -35.56 -31.17
C LEU A 131 6.82 -35.16 -29.77
N VAL A 132 6.08 -34.28 -29.09
CA VAL A 132 6.48 -33.72 -27.79
C VAL A 132 6.15 -34.65 -26.63
N VAL A 133 5.04 -35.40 -26.69
CA VAL A 133 4.57 -36.28 -25.60
C VAL A 133 5.58 -37.37 -25.25
N PRO A 134 6.21 -38.11 -26.19
CA PRO A 134 7.22 -39.11 -25.86
C PRO A 134 8.40 -38.49 -25.09
N PHE A 135 8.83 -37.30 -25.49
CA PHE A 135 9.90 -36.58 -24.81
C PHE A 135 9.48 -36.12 -23.41
N LEU A 136 8.30 -35.51 -23.26
CA LEU A 136 7.76 -35.11 -21.97
C LEU A 136 7.54 -36.31 -21.03
N LEU A 137 7.11 -37.45 -21.57
CA LEU A 137 6.90 -38.69 -20.83
C LEU A 137 8.23 -39.27 -20.35
N LEU A 138 9.27 -39.26 -21.20
CA LEU A 138 10.62 -39.66 -20.82
C LEU A 138 11.19 -38.76 -19.71
N VAL A 139 11.06 -37.43 -19.85
CA VAL A 139 11.45 -36.48 -18.80
C VAL A 139 10.66 -36.74 -17.52
N TYR A 140 9.34 -36.92 -17.60
CA TYR A 140 8.49 -37.22 -16.44
C TYR A 140 8.92 -38.51 -15.72
N LEU A 141 9.19 -39.59 -16.44
CA LEU A 141 9.66 -40.85 -15.86
C LEU A 141 11.03 -40.70 -15.18
N LEU A 142 11.98 -39.99 -15.81
CA LEU A 142 13.28 -39.70 -15.19
C LEU A 142 13.13 -38.89 -13.91
N CYS A 143 12.29 -37.86 -13.92
CA CYS A 143 12.00 -37.04 -12.75
C CYS A 143 11.36 -37.87 -11.62
N ARG A 144 10.40 -38.73 -11.97
CA ARG A 144 9.74 -39.63 -11.01
C ARG A 144 10.71 -40.63 -10.40
N ARG A 145 11.66 -41.15 -11.19
CA ARG A 145 12.72 -42.05 -10.69
C ARG A 145 13.64 -41.31 -9.72
N ILE A 146 14.09 -40.11 -10.08
CA ILE A 146 14.95 -39.26 -9.23
C ILE A 146 14.25 -38.92 -7.90
N LEU A 147 12.95 -38.68 -7.90
CA LEU A 147 12.18 -38.35 -6.69
C LEU A 147 12.00 -39.52 -5.72
N LYS A 148 12.05 -40.77 -6.21
CA LYS A 148 11.86 -41.97 -5.38
C LYS A 148 13.16 -42.46 -4.73
N THR A 149 14.31 -42.09 -5.26
CA THR A 149 15.60 -42.49 -4.71
C THR A 149 15.94 -41.64 -3.49
N GLN A 150 16.23 -42.30 -2.37
CA GLN A 150 16.71 -41.62 -1.16
C GLN A 150 18.12 -41.06 -1.39
N ASN A 151 18.36 -39.83 -0.94
CA ASN A 151 19.68 -39.20 -1.00
C ASN A 151 19.92 -38.29 0.21
N ASN A 152 20.94 -38.61 1.02
CA ASN A 152 21.31 -37.84 2.22
C ASN A 152 22.61 -37.03 2.02
N ASP A 153 23.01 -36.75 0.78
CA ASP A 153 24.09 -35.82 0.47
C ASP A 153 23.66 -34.37 0.75
N TYR A 154 23.78 -33.94 2.01
CA TYR A 154 23.43 -32.59 2.44
C TYR A 154 24.27 -31.53 1.69
N ASP A 155 23.57 -30.53 1.16
CA ASP A 155 24.14 -29.36 0.47
C ASP A 155 25.06 -29.66 -0.74
N ARG A 156 24.93 -30.85 -1.34
CA ARG A 156 25.68 -31.17 -2.57
C ARG A 156 24.86 -30.86 -3.82
N ASP A 157 25.48 -30.15 -4.77
CA ASP A 157 24.91 -29.92 -6.09
C ASP A 157 25.05 -31.16 -6.99
N SER A 158 23.94 -31.54 -7.63
CA SER A 158 23.95 -32.53 -8.72
C SER A 158 24.84 -32.09 -9.89
N VAL A 159 25.45 -33.03 -10.60
CA VAL A 159 26.31 -32.75 -11.77
C VAL A 159 25.62 -31.87 -12.82
N PRO A 160 24.35 -32.13 -13.22
CA PRO A 160 23.63 -31.26 -14.16
C PRO A 160 23.47 -29.82 -13.65
N LEU A 161 23.27 -29.63 -12.35
CA LEU A 161 23.15 -28.29 -11.76
C LEU A 161 24.48 -27.54 -11.79
N ARG A 162 25.62 -28.20 -11.53
CA ARG A 162 26.94 -27.57 -11.61
C ARG A 162 27.25 -27.10 -13.03
N ILE A 163 27.00 -27.94 -14.03
CA ILE A 163 27.19 -27.59 -15.45
C ILE A 163 26.31 -26.39 -15.81
N PHE A 164 25.04 -26.42 -15.43
CA PHE A 164 24.12 -25.32 -15.67
C PHE A 164 24.57 -24.01 -15.00
N LYS A 165 24.99 -24.04 -13.74
CA LYS A 165 25.53 -22.86 -13.02
C LYS A 165 26.77 -22.30 -13.74
N ARG A 166 27.66 -23.16 -14.23
CA ARG A 166 28.86 -22.75 -14.99
C ARG A 166 28.48 -22.09 -16.31
N ILE A 167 27.64 -22.72 -17.13
CA ILE A 167 27.20 -22.17 -18.42
C ILE A 167 26.46 -20.84 -18.20
N SER A 168 25.50 -20.81 -17.28
CA SER A 168 24.71 -19.60 -17.02
C SER A 168 25.52 -18.43 -16.48
N SER A 169 26.64 -18.69 -15.79
CA SER A 169 27.57 -17.65 -15.33
C SER A 169 28.31 -16.94 -16.46
N VAL A 170 28.53 -17.62 -17.59
CA VAL A 170 29.26 -17.10 -18.76
C VAL A 170 28.32 -16.53 -19.81
N THR A 171 27.12 -17.08 -19.96
CA THR A 171 26.18 -16.69 -21.03
C THR A 171 25.12 -15.70 -20.54
N TYR A 172 24.12 -16.21 -19.81
CA TYR A 172 22.89 -15.48 -19.47
C TYR A 172 23.09 -14.35 -18.46
N ARG A 173 23.85 -14.60 -17.37
CA ARG A 173 24.04 -13.62 -16.31
C ARG A 173 24.75 -12.33 -16.77
N PRO A 174 25.89 -12.38 -17.49
CA PRO A 174 26.57 -11.16 -17.94
C PRO A 174 25.74 -10.43 -19.00
N ALA A 175 25.10 -11.14 -19.94
CA ALA A 175 24.21 -10.53 -20.93
C ALA A 175 23.04 -9.78 -20.25
N LYS A 176 22.39 -10.41 -19.27
CA LYS A 176 21.32 -9.78 -18.49
C LYS A 176 21.82 -8.56 -17.72
N ALA A 177 22.98 -8.66 -17.06
CA ALA A 177 23.56 -7.55 -16.31
C ALA A 177 23.89 -6.37 -17.23
N TRP A 178 24.48 -6.64 -18.40
CA TRP A 178 24.76 -5.63 -19.41
C TRP A 178 23.47 -4.97 -19.92
N LEU A 179 22.45 -5.75 -20.31
CA LEU A 179 21.16 -5.22 -20.77
C LEU A 179 20.49 -4.35 -19.70
N LEU A 180 20.41 -4.80 -18.45
CA LEU A 180 19.86 -4.01 -17.35
C LEU A 180 20.65 -2.71 -17.17
N SER A 181 21.98 -2.77 -17.21
CA SER A 181 22.82 -1.58 -17.09
C SER A 181 22.66 -0.61 -18.26
N PHE A 182 22.41 -1.13 -19.47
CA PHE A 182 22.15 -0.34 -20.67
C PHE A 182 20.78 0.34 -20.60
N PHE A 183 19.73 -0.37 -20.17
CA PHE A 183 18.41 0.23 -19.96
C PHE A 183 18.42 1.32 -18.89
N VAL A 184 19.13 1.09 -17.78
CA VAL A 184 19.33 2.12 -16.75
C VAL A 184 20.05 3.33 -17.34
N PHE A 185 21.12 3.12 -18.11
CA PHE A 185 21.86 4.19 -18.78
C PHE A 185 20.97 5.03 -19.72
N VAL A 186 20.17 4.39 -20.59
CA VAL A 186 19.26 5.08 -21.51
C VAL A 186 18.16 5.83 -20.76
N ARG A 187 17.63 5.27 -19.67
CA ARG A 187 16.61 5.91 -18.84
C ARG A 187 17.17 7.14 -18.13
N ASP A 188 18.33 7.03 -17.52
CA ASP A 188 18.97 8.11 -16.75
C ASP A 188 19.42 9.24 -17.70
N ARG A 189 19.83 8.89 -18.94
CA ARG A 189 20.14 9.84 -20.02
C ARG A 189 18.92 10.01 -20.94
N GLY A 190 17.91 10.72 -20.44
CA GLY A 190 16.61 10.84 -21.10
C GLY A 190 16.58 11.45 -22.51
N VAL A 191 17.72 11.89 -23.07
CA VAL A 191 17.82 12.45 -24.43
C VAL A 191 17.60 11.38 -25.50
N TYR A 192 18.22 10.20 -25.38
CA TYR A 192 18.20 9.18 -26.43
C TYR A 192 16.79 8.63 -26.68
N TRP A 193 16.10 8.18 -25.64
CA TRP A 193 14.76 7.62 -25.82
C TRP A 193 13.74 8.68 -26.27
N LYS A 194 13.93 9.96 -25.92
CA LYS A 194 13.09 11.06 -26.43
C LYS A 194 13.30 11.28 -27.93
N ILE A 195 14.54 11.26 -28.41
CA ILE A 195 14.86 11.34 -29.85
C ILE A 195 14.24 10.14 -30.57
N TRP A 196 14.44 8.92 -30.06
CA TRP A 196 13.86 7.72 -30.66
C TRP A 196 12.34 7.79 -30.70
N LEU A 197 11.69 8.21 -29.62
CA LEU A 197 10.26 8.42 -29.59
C LEU A 197 9.80 9.45 -30.63
N ALA A 198 10.50 10.58 -30.77
CA ALA A 198 10.17 11.60 -31.77
C ALA A 198 10.31 11.08 -33.21
N LEU A 199 11.38 10.32 -33.51
CA LEU A 199 11.57 9.68 -34.81
C LEU A 199 10.44 8.70 -35.13
N TRP A 200 10.09 7.82 -34.19
CA TRP A 200 9.02 6.84 -34.40
C TRP A 200 7.63 7.48 -34.50
N LEU A 201 7.35 8.55 -33.72
CA LEU A 201 6.12 9.34 -33.88
C LEU A 201 6.05 10.00 -35.26
N PHE A 202 7.20 10.45 -35.78
CA PHE A 202 7.28 10.98 -37.14
C PHE A 202 7.04 9.90 -38.20
N TYR A 203 7.71 8.74 -38.10
CA TYR A 203 7.55 7.62 -39.04
C TYR A 203 6.12 7.07 -39.09
N PHE A 204 5.39 7.12 -37.98
CA PHE A 204 3.99 6.69 -37.91
C PHE A 204 2.99 7.85 -38.09
N ASN A 205 3.39 8.92 -38.79
CA ASN A 205 2.53 10.03 -39.20
C ASN A 205 1.81 10.75 -38.04
N ALA A 206 2.25 10.62 -36.79
CA ALA A 206 1.55 11.20 -35.64
C ALA A 206 1.45 12.74 -35.72
N PHE A 207 2.47 13.40 -36.27
CA PHE A 207 2.45 14.85 -36.50
C PHE A 207 1.47 15.24 -37.62
N ALA A 208 1.40 14.45 -38.70
CA ALA A 208 0.44 14.68 -39.78
C ALA A 208 -1.00 14.52 -39.28
N ILE A 209 -1.28 13.50 -38.46
CA ILE A 209 -2.59 13.30 -37.81
C ILE A 209 -3.01 14.54 -37.01
N VAL A 210 -2.11 15.11 -36.22
CA VAL A 210 -2.40 16.32 -35.41
C VAL A 210 -2.66 17.53 -36.32
N LEU A 211 -1.85 17.72 -37.37
CA LEU A 211 -2.02 18.83 -38.31
C LEU A 211 -3.34 18.73 -39.08
N GLU A 212 -3.66 17.56 -39.62
CA GLU A 212 -4.90 17.26 -40.34
C GLU A 212 -6.12 17.41 -39.44
N PHE A 213 -6.05 16.96 -38.18
CA PHE A 213 -7.13 17.15 -37.21
C PHE A 213 -7.44 18.63 -36.97
N ILE A 214 -6.40 19.46 -36.78
CA ILE A 214 -6.55 20.90 -36.58
C ILE A 214 -7.03 21.57 -37.88
N ALA A 215 -6.48 21.18 -39.03
CA ALA A 215 -6.86 21.68 -40.34
C ALA A 215 -8.35 21.43 -40.62
N PHE A 216 -8.83 20.23 -40.34
CA PHE A 216 -10.24 19.88 -40.52
C PHE A 216 -11.13 20.62 -39.51
N TYR A 217 -10.71 20.76 -38.26
CA TYR A 217 -11.45 21.55 -37.27
C TYR A 217 -11.66 23.01 -37.73
N LEU A 218 -10.60 23.68 -38.21
CA LEU A 218 -10.68 25.06 -38.68
C LEU A 218 -11.59 25.19 -39.91
N TYR A 219 -11.50 24.25 -40.85
CA TYR A 219 -12.41 24.20 -41.99
C TYR A 219 -13.87 23.95 -41.57
N PHE A 220 -14.11 22.93 -40.76
CA PHE A 220 -15.43 22.42 -40.40
C PHE A 220 -16.27 23.44 -39.62
N VAL A 221 -15.66 24.23 -38.73
CA VAL A 221 -16.36 25.25 -37.92
C VAL A 221 -17.06 26.30 -38.79
N VAL A 222 -16.54 26.54 -39.99
CA VAL A 222 -17.07 27.54 -40.92
C VAL A 222 -17.89 26.90 -42.04
N SER A 223 -17.47 25.74 -42.55
CA SER A 223 -18.12 25.09 -43.69
C SER A 223 -19.31 24.20 -43.31
N PHE A 224 -19.38 23.69 -42.07
CA PHE A 224 -20.37 22.70 -41.61
C PHE A 224 -20.51 21.48 -42.55
N ASP A 225 -19.40 21.04 -43.15
CA ASP A 225 -19.39 19.96 -44.13
C ASP A 225 -19.39 18.56 -43.46
N PHE A 226 -20.60 18.05 -43.21
CA PHE A 226 -20.80 16.71 -42.66
C PHE A 226 -20.52 15.58 -43.65
N ALA A 227 -20.49 15.85 -44.96
CA ALA A 227 -20.31 14.81 -45.98
C ALA A 227 -18.87 14.25 -45.97
N ASN A 228 -17.89 15.10 -45.68
CA ASN A 228 -16.48 14.71 -45.69
C ASN A 228 -15.94 14.16 -44.35
N ILE A 229 -16.78 14.01 -43.31
CA ILE A 229 -16.37 13.41 -42.03
C ILE A 229 -15.82 12.00 -42.22
N TYR A 230 -16.48 11.18 -43.05
CA TYR A 230 -16.01 9.82 -43.34
C TYR A 230 -14.62 9.82 -44.00
N ARG A 231 -14.36 10.78 -44.90
CA ARG A 231 -13.06 10.92 -45.55
C ARG A 231 -11.94 11.25 -44.55
N GLN A 232 -12.24 12.04 -43.52
CA GLN A 232 -11.29 12.29 -42.42
C GLN A 232 -11.04 11.06 -41.55
N VAL A 233 -12.07 10.26 -41.29
CA VAL A 233 -11.92 8.95 -40.61
C VAL A 233 -11.05 8.01 -41.46
N TYR A 234 -11.26 7.97 -42.77
CA TYR A 234 -10.44 7.19 -43.70
C TYR A 234 -8.97 7.65 -43.69
N LYS A 235 -8.70 8.97 -43.78
CA LYS A 235 -7.35 9.55 -43.66
C LYS A 235 -6.67 9.15 -42.34
N LEU A 236 -7.40 9.22 -41.22
CA LEU A 236 -6.88 8.83 -39.91
C LEU A 236 -6.49 7.35 -39.88
N ILE A 237 -7.33 6.47 -40.43
CA ILE A 237 -7.02 5.03 -40.49
C ILE A 237 -5.81 4.79 -41.39
N LEU A 238 -5.68 5.51 -42.50
CA LEU A 238 -4.51 5.45 -43.38
C LEU A 238 -3.23 5.79 -42.66
N ASP A 239 -3.22 6.87 -41.90
CA ASP A 239 -2.04 7.28 -41.16
C ASP A 239 -1.69 6.29 -40.05
N LEU A 240 -2.69 5.73 -39.37
CA LEU A 240 -2.49 4.69 -38.34
C LEU A 240 -2.08 3.33 -38.93
N TRP A 241 -2.50 3.01 -40.15
CA TRP A 241 -2.25 1.71 -40.80
C TRP A 241 -0.76 1.42 -40.96
N THR A 242 0.03 2.46 -41.24
CA THR A 242 1.49 2.41 -41.33
C THR A 242 2.11 1.88 -40.03
N GLY A 243 1.64 2.35 -38.87
CA GLY A 243 2.11 1.85 -37.57
C GLY A 243 1.58 0.46 -37.24
N LEU A 244 0.30 0.20 -37.53
CA LEU A 244 -0.38 -1.06 -37.18
C LEU A 244 0.22 -2.28 -37.89
N THR A 245 0.60 -2.14 -39.15
CA THR A 245 1.15 -3.23 -39.98
C THR A 245 2.64 -3.47 -39.76
N PHE A 246 3.39 -2.43 -39.38
CA PHE A 246 4.83 -2.53 -39.16
C PHE A 246 5.19 -3.50 -38.02
N PHE A 247 4.44 -3.45 -36.92
CA PHE A 247 4.67 -4.36 -35.80
C PHE A 247 3.86 -5.66 -35.94
N PRO A 248 4.49 -6.83 -35.76
CA PRO A 248 3.77 -8.09 -35.65
C PRO A 248 2.71 -8.05 -34.55
N LEU A 249 1.60 -8.77 -34.74
CA LEU A 249 0.47 -8.81 -33.79
C LEU A 249 0.88 -9.13 -32.34
N TRP A 250 1.90 -9.96 -32.14
CA TRP A 250 2.38 -10.30 -30.80
C TRP A 250 3.01 -9.11 -30.06
N VAL A 251 3.62 -8.15 -30.78
CA VAL A 251 4.18 -6.92 -30.19
C VAL A 251 3.04 -6.05 -29.67
N TRP A 252 1.96 -5.92 -30.44
CA TRP A 252 0.75 -5.21 -30.02
C TRP A 252 0.09 -5.87 -28.80
N LEU A 253 0.04 -7.20 -28.77
CA LEU A 253 -0.48 -7.94 -27.61
C LEU A 253 0.37 -7.67 -26.35
N VAL A 254 1.69 -7.68 -26.46
CA VAL A 254 2.59 -7.31 -25.35
C VAL A 254 2.37 -5.85 -24.92
N GLY A 255 2.29 -4.93 -25.89
CA GLY A 255 2.00 -3.52 -25.65
C GLY A 255 0.68 -3.31 -24.91
N ALA A 256 -0.37 -4.03 -25.32
CA ALA A 256 -1.68 -3.99 -24.67
C ALA A 256 -1.62 -4.49 -23.22
N VAL A 257 -0.94 -5.62 -22.96
CA VAL A 257 -0.75 -6.15 -21.61
C VAL A 257 0.00 -5.16 -20.72
N VAL A 258 1.06 -4.53 -21.24
CA VAL A 258 1.83 -3.51 -20.50
C VAL A 258 0.98 -2.27 -20.22
N ALA A 259 0.26 -1.76 -21.22
CA ALA A 259 -0.62 -0.60 -21.08
C ALA A 259 -1.74 -0.85 -20.07
N LEU A 260 -2.41 -2.01 -20.14
CA LEU A 260 -3.41 -2.43 -19.17
C LEU A 260 -2.81 -2.58 -17.77
N GLY A 261 -1.59 -3.11 -17.64
CA GLY A 261 -0.87 -3.21 -16.38
C GLY A 261 -0.58 -1.84 -15.76
N ILE A 262 -0.12 -0.87 -16.54
CA ILE A 262 0.14 0.51 -16.09
C ILE A 262 -1.17 1.19 -15.67
N ALA A 263 -2.21 1.10 -16.50
CA ALA A 263 -3.53 1.66 -16.22
C ALA A 263 -4.15 1.05 -14.96
N ALA A 264 -4.05 -0.27 -14.80
CA ALA A 264 -4.54 -1.01 -13.64
C ALA A 264 -3.83 -0.54 -12.35
N ARG A 265 -2.51 -0.40 -12.36
CA ARG A 265 -1.74 0.11 -11.20
C ARG A 265 -2.12 1.54 -10.85
N LYS A 266 -2.26 2.43 -11.83
CA LYS A 266 -2.67 3.83 -11.60
C LYS A 266 -4.06 3.90 -10.94
N LYS A 267 -5.02 3.10 -11.42
CA LYS A 267 -6.35 3.00 -10.79
C LYS A 267 -6.27 2.36 -9.40
N GLY A 268 -5.40 1.36 -9.20
CA GLY A 268 -5.13 0.73 -7.91
C GLY A 268 -4.67 1.73 -6.85
N TYR A 269 -3.63 2.53 -7.13
CA TYR A 269 -3.16 3.58 -6.23
C TYR A 269 -4.24 4.62 -5.91
N LYS A 270 -5.02 5.05 -6.93
CA LYS A 270 -6.13 5.98 -6.71
C LYS A 270 -7.18 5.40 -5.76
N ARG A 271 -7.46 4.08 -5.85
CA ARG A 271 -8.40 3.39 -4.96
C ARG A 271 -7.87 3.25 -3.54
N LEU A 272 -6.59 2.91 -3.35
CA LEU A 272 -5.94 2.90 -2.03
C LEU A 272 -6.01 4.28 -1.35
N ARG A 273 -5.60 5.34 -2.05
CA ARG A 273 -5.67 6.72 -1.54
C ARG A 273 -7.10 7.18 -1.27
N HIS A 274 -8.08 6.69 -2.04
CA HIS A 274 -9.49 6.96 -1.77
C HIS A 274 -9.97 6.25 -0.50
N ASN A 275 -9.61 4.98 -0.30
CA ASN A 275 -9.93 4.23 0.92
C ASN A 275 -9.27 4.85 2.16
N GLU A 276 -8.02 5.32 2.05
CA GLU A 276 -7.37 6.03 3.16
C GLU A 276 -8.05 7.35 3.49
N ARG A 277 -8.54 8.11 2.50
CA ARG A 277 -9.37 9.30 2.75
C ARG A 277 -10.68 8.96 3.46
N ARG A 278 -11.28 7.79 3.18
CA ARG A 278 -12.46 7.31 3.90
C ARG A 278 -12.14 6.95 5.37
N ASN A 279 -11.00 6.33 5.62
CA ASN A 279 -10.51 6.07 6.98
C ASN A 279 -10.30 7.39 7.77
N ARG A 280 -9.74 8.41 7.12
CA ARG A 280 -9.61 9.75 7.72
C ARG A 280 -10.97 10.42 7.96
N GLY A 281 -11.94 10.22 7.06
CA GLY A 281 -13.32 10.65 7.27
C GLY A 281 -13.94 10.00 8.51
N PHE A 282 -13.73 8.70 8.69
CA PHE A 282 -14.14 8.00 9.91
C PHE A 282 -13.53 8.64 11.17
N LEU A 283 -12.22 8.95 11.16
CA LEU A 283 -11.54 9.59 12.29
C LEU A 283 -12.00 11.02 12.60
N ASN A 284 -12.38 11.79 11.58
CA ASN A 284 -12.95 13.13 11.73
C ASN A 284 -14.28 13.09 12.50
N GLU A 285 -15.08 12.04 12.32
CA GLU A 285 -16.35 11.88 13.03
C GLU A 285 -16.17 11.50 14.51
N ARG A 286 -14.98 11.03 14.92
CA ARG A 286 -14.75 10.53 16.28
C ARG A 286 -14.20 11.59 17.23
N GLY A 287 -14.49 11.40 18.51
CA GLY A 287 -14.00 12.23 19.61
C GLY A 287 -12.47 12.23 19.82
N VAL A 288 -12.02 12.81 20.93
CA VAL A 288 -10.59 12.87 21.30
C VAL A 288 -10.10 11.49 21.75
N VAL A 289 -10.92 10.76 22.50
CA VAL A 289 -10.61 9.44 23.05
C VAL A 289 -11.39 8.38 22.27
N THR A 290 -10.69 7.39 21.72
CA THR A 290 -11.29 6.24 21.04
C THR A 290 -10.74 4.96 21.64
N ILE A 291 -11.65 4.10 22.09
CA ILE A 291 -11.32 2.84 22.74
C ILE A 291 -11.74 1.70 21.83
N VAL A 292 -10.81 0.84 21.47
CA VAL A 292 -11.02 -0.29 20.58
C VAL A 292 -11.12 -1.58 21.40
N GLY A 293 -12.19 -2.34 21.20
CA GLY A 293 -12.33 -3.68 21.76
C GLY A 293 -12.56 -4.76 20.71
N GLY A 294 -12.32 -6.00 21.14
CA GLY A 294 -12.41 -7.19 20.30
C GLY A 294 -11.70 -8.37 20.94
N VAL A 295 -12.01 -9.58 20.48
CA VAL A 295 -11.39 -10.82 20.98
C VAL A 295 -9.88 -10.86 20.73
N MET A 296 -9.15 -11.66 21.52
CA MET A 296 -7.74 -11.93 21.26
C MET A 296 -7.57 -12.48 19.84
N GLY A 297 -6.57 -12.00 19.10
CA GLY A 297 -6.35 -12.39 17.71
C GLY A 297 -7.15 -11.60 16.65
N ALA A 298 -8.12 -10.76 17.04
CA ALA A 298 -8.89 -9.92 16.10
C ALA A 298 -8.08 -8.79 15.42
N GLY A 299 -6.79 -8.63 15.76
CA GLY A 299 -5.92 -7.63 15.16
C GLY A 299 -6.10 -6.20 15.68
N LYS A 300 -6.51 -6.03 16.94
CA LYS A 300 -6.74 -4.72 17.57
C LYS A 300 -5.53 -3.80 17.55
N THR A 301 -4.35 -4.31 17.97
CA THR A 301 -3.09 -3.55 17.95
C THR A 301 -2.76 -3.06 16.54
N ALA A 302 -3.01 -3.89 15.52
CA ALA A 302 -2.86 -3.52 14.12
C ALA A 302 -3.80 -2.38 13.72
N PHE A 303 -5.05 -2.44 14.19
CA PHE A 303 -6.07 -1.46 13.91
C PHE A 303 -5.80 -0.11 14.59
N ILE A 304 -5.41 -0.10 15.89
CA ILE A 304 -5.02 1.14 16.56
C ILE A 304 -3.76 1.76 15.96
N THR A 305 -2.80 0.94 15.50
CA THR A 305 -1.62 1.43 14.77
C THR A 305 -2.02 2.09 13.46
N ASP A 306 -2.89 1.44 12.67
CA ASP A 306 -3.40 1.96 11.41
C ASP A 306 -4.13 3.31 11.61
N MET A 307 -4.93 3.37 12.66
CA MET A 307 -5.68 4.56 13.05
C MET A 307 -4.76 5.69 13.52
N ALA A 308 -3.72 5.38 14.29
CA ALA A 308 -2.74 6.35 14.76
C ALA A 308 -1.95 6.98 13.60
N LEU A 309 -1.53 6.18 12.60
CA LEU A 309 -0.85 6.68 11.40
C LEU A 309 -1.75 7.65 10.60
N SER A 310 -3.04 7.34 10.46
CA SER A 310 -4.00 8.28 9.83
C SER A 310 -4.20 9.54 10.66
N ALA A 311 -4.30 9.42 11.99
CA ALA A 311 -4.53 10.54 12.90
C ALA A 311 -3.35 11.51 12.88
N GLU A 312 -2.10 11.02 12.84
CA GLU A 312 -0.92 11.87 12.72
C GLU A 312 -0.95 12.71 11.42
N VAL A 313 -1.29 12.10 10.29
CA VAL A 313 -1.41 12.82 9.01
C VAL A 313 -2.55 13.85 9.07
N GLN A 314 -3.68 13.48 9.68
CA GLN A 314 -4.82 14.37 9.87
C GLN A 314 -4.46 15.60 10.73
N LEU A 315 -3.69 15.43 11.81
CA LEU A 315 -3.23 16.55 12.64
C LEU A 315 -2.33 17.50 11.84
N ARG A 316 -1.42 16.99 11.00
CA ARG A 316 -0.61 17.83 10.12
C ARG A 316 -1.45 18.58 9.09
N ASP A 317 -2.42 17.91 8.46
CA ASP A 317 -3.30 18.54 7.49
C ASP A 317 -4.17 19.63 8.14
N GLN A 318 -4.69 19.40 9.35
CA GLN A 318 -5.42 20.41 10.13
C GLN A 318 -4.56 21.62 10.49
N ALA A 319 -3.30 21.41 10.86
CA ALA A 319 -2.37 22.51 11.09
C ALA A 319 -2.15 23.33 9.80
N PHE A 320 -2.00 22.66 8.66
CA PHE A 320 -1.84 23.31 7.37
C PHE A 320 -3.10 24.10 6.95
N GLU A 321 -4.30 23.57 7.20
CA GLU A 321 -5.55 24.30 6.97
C GLU A 321 -5.62 25.60 7.79
N ILE A 322 -5.22 25.57 9.08
CA ILE A 322 -5.19 26.79 9.91
C ILE A 322 -4.19 27.81 9.36
N ILE A 323 -3.02 27.37 8.88
CA ILE A 323 -2.02 28.24 8.26
C ILE A 323 -2.62 28.96 7.06
N LEU A 324 -3.28 28.22 6.15
CA LEU A 324 -3.92 28.81 4.96
C LEU A 324 -5.08 29.74 5.33
N GLU A 325 -5.93 29.34 6.27
CA GLU A 325 -7.04 30.19 6.74
C GLU A 325 -6.51 31.49 7.36
N SER A 326 -5.42 31.42 8.12
CA SER A 326 -4.79 32.58 8.75
C SER A 326 -4.15 33.51 7.72
N ASP A 327 -3.50 32.95 6.70
CA ASP A 327 -2.96 33.70 5.56
C ASP A 327 -4.05 34.46 4.81
N MET A 328 -5.21 33.82 4.55
CA MET A 328 -6.33 34.47 3.87
C MET A 328 -7.01 35.57 4.69
N LYS A 329 -6.94 35.53 6.03
CA LYS A 329 -7.46 36.62 6.88
C LYS A 329 -6.63 37.90 6.75
N PHE A 330 -5.31 37.78 6.56
CA PHE A 330 -4.42 38.90 6.32
C PHE A 330 -3.48 38.61 5.15
N PRO A 331 -3.95 38.76 3.90
CA PRO A 331 -3.21 38.34 2.70
C PRO A 331 -1.88 39.07 2.47
N PHE A 332 -1.75 40.28 3.02
CA PHE A 332 -0.54 41.11 2.89
C PHE A 332 0.35 41.08 4.12
N PHE A 333 0.02 40.24 5.11
CA PHE A 333 0.89 40.05 6.26
C PHE A 333 2.16 39.27 5.83
N PRO A 334 3.36 39.72 6.23
CA PRO A 334 4.61 39.06 5.85
C PRO A 334 4.84 37.80 6.69
N TRP A 335 4.04 36.75 6.43
CA TRP A 335 4.09 35.47 7.15
C TRP A 335 5.49 34.83 7.12
N CYS A 336 6.20 34.95 6.01
CA CYS A 336 7.58 34.47 5.87
C CYS A 336 8.54 35.06 6.93
N ASN A 337 8.35 36.32 7.34
CA ASN A 337 9.16 36.94 8.37
C ASN A 337 8.83 36.38 9.76
N LEU A 338 7.54 36.16 10.05
CA LEU A 338 7.08 35.49 11.26
C LEU A 338 7.63 34.06 11.33
N GLU A 339 7.55 33.31 10.23
CA GLU A 339 8.07 31.94 10.11
C GLU A 339 9.57 31.89 10.38
N ASN A 340 10.37 32.74 9.73
CA ASN A 340 11.82 32.79 9.91
C ASN A 340 12.21 33.13 11.35
N GLU A 341 11.47 34.03 11.98
CA GLU A 341 11.72 34.37 13.38
C GLU A 341 11.32 33.25 14.35
N LEU A 342 10.21 32.56 14.05
CA LEU A 342 9.76 31.41 14.81
C LEU A 342 10.74 30.23 14.68
N LYS A 343 11.27 29.95 13.48
CA LYS A 343 12.32 28.94 13.25
C LYS A 343 13.52 29.20 14.16
N ARG A 344 14.01 30.45 14.21
CA ARG A 344 15.10 30.83 15.14
C ARG A 344 14.71 30.62 16.60
N ALA A 345 13.49 30.97 16.99
CA ALA A 345 13.02 30.79 18.37
C ALA A 345 12.94 29.30 18.77
N ILE A 346 12.62 28.41 17.83
CA ILE A 346 12.65 26.95 18.01
C ILE A 346 14.10 26.45 18.14
N GLU A 347 15.00 26.92 17.27
CA GLU A 347 16.44 26.58 17.32
C GLU A 347 17.10 26.97 18.65
N TYR A 348 16.77 28.16 19.19
CA TYR A 348 17.23 28.60 20.52
C TYR A 348 16.49 27.94 21.68
N HIS A 349 15.57 27.00 21.41
CA HIS A 349 14.73 26.33 22.40
C HIS A 349 13.88 27.29 23.27
N ALA A 350 13.58 28.48 22.74
CA ALA A 350 12.65 29.42 23.37
C ALA A 350 11.18 29.01 23.10
N VAL A 351 10.94 28.27 22.02
CA VAL A 351 9.66 27.67 21.66
C VAL A 351 9.83 26.16 21.52
N PHE A 352 9.20 25.40 22.42
CA PHE A 352 9.26 23.93 22.48
C PHE A 352 7.89 23.27 22.73
N SER A 353 6.87 24.07 23.00
CA SER A 353 5.48 23.67 23.25
C SER A 353 4.52 24.77 22.80
N VAL A 354 3.24 24.43 22.59
CA VAL A 354 2.23 25.43 22.22
C VAL A 354 2.11 26.55 23.27
N PRO A 355 2.10 26.30 24.60
CA PRO A 355 2.14 27.36 25.60
C PRO A 355 3.38 28.27 25.48
N SER A 356 4.57 27.70 25.23
CA SER A 356 5.78 28.51 25.03
C SER A 356 5.71 29.38 23.77
N CYS A 357 5.10 28.89 22.69
CA CYS A 357 4.84 29.66 21.46
C CYS A 357 3.93 30.86 21.74
N LYS A 358 2.82 30.63 22.47
CA LYS A 358 1.91 31.71 22.90
C LYS A 358 2.61 32.73 23.79
N ALA A 359 3.43 32.29 24.74
CA ALA A 359 4.21 33.17 25.60
C ALA A 359 5.23 34.02 24.82
N TRP A 360 5.90 33.40 23.84
CA TRP A 360 6.83 34.08 22.93
C TRP A 360 6.11 35.16 22.10
N LEU A 361 4.96 34.86 21.50
CA LEU A 361 4.22 35.83 20.70
C LEU A 361 3.63 36.95 21.56
N LYS A 362 3.10 36.64 22.76
CA LYS A 362 2.66 37.66 23.73
C LYS A 362 3.79 38.61 24.11
N LYS A 363 5.03 38.12 24.24
CA LYS A 363 6.21 38.96 24.47
C LYS A 363 6.47 39.91 23.29
N LYS A 364 6.24 39.47 22.04
CA LYS A 364 6.37 40.30 20.82
C LYS A 364 5.26 41.37 20.77
N LEU A 365 4.01 40.98 21.01
CA LEU A 365 2.88 41.89 21.13
C LEU A 365 3.16 43.02 22.14
N ARG A 366 3.60 42.67 23.37
CA ARG A 366 3.93 43.69 24.40
C ARG A 366 5.02 44.66 23.94
N ARG A 367 6.01 44.21 23.14
CA ARG A 367 7.08 45.07 22.62
C ARG A 367 6.56 46.03 21.55
N TRP A 368 5.67 45.54 20.69
CA TRP A 368 5.01 46.37 19.69
C TRP A 368 4.07 47.38 20.34
N GLN A 369 3.24 46.99 21.32
CA GLN A 369 2.36 47.91 22.07
C GLN A 369 3.12 49.05 22.76
N LYS A 370 4.33 48.79 23.28
CA LYS A 370 5.18 49.84 23.87
C LYS A 370 5.69 50.85 22.85
N THR A 371 5.97 50.39 21.63
CA THR A 371 6.60 51.18 20.57
C THR A 371 6.11 50.66 19.22
N PRO A 372 4.93 51.08 18.76
CA PRO A 372 4.34 50.57 17.52
C PRO A 372 5.20 50.98 16.33
N CYS A 373 5.78 50.00 15.65
CA CYS A 373 6.48 50.20 14.39
C CYS A 373 6.30 48.98 13.49
N ARG A 374 6.38 49.18 12.18
CA ARG A 374 6.22 48.13 11.16
C ARG A 374 7.21 46.98 11.39
N GLU A 375 8.46 47.29 11.72
CA GLU A 375 9.51 46.30 12.02
C GLU A 375 9.17 45.36 13.17
N LYS A 376 8.52 45.87 14.23
CA LYS A 376 8.09 45.07 15.39
C LYS A 376 6.83 44.25 15.13
N LEU A 377 6.17 44.45 13.99
CA LEU A 377 5.08 43.65 13.45
C LEU A 377 5.55 42.96 12.15
N PHE A 378 6.77 42.42 12.17
CA PHE A 378 7.34 41.61 11.07
C PHE A 378 7.41 42.33 9.71
N ASN A 379 7.43 43.67 9.71
CA ASN A 379 7.33 44.56 8.54
C ASN A 379 5.93 44.64 7.89
N TYR A 380 4.86 44.33 8.63
CA TYR A 380 3.49 44.49 8.14
C TYR A 380 3.11 45.98 8.01
N ASP A 381 2.55 46.35 6.87
CA ASP A 381 2.01 47.70 6.62
C ASP A 381 0.57 47.81 7.18
N TYR A 382 0.49 47.88 8.51
CA TYR A 382 -0.79 47.95 9.21
C TYR A 382 -1.55 49.27 8.98
N GLU A 383 -0.87 50.33 8.52
CA GLU A 383 -1.51 51.61 8.20
C GLU A 383 -2.34 51.51 6.93
N ARG A 384 -1.87 50.75 5.94
CA ARG A 384 -2.57 50.53 4.68
C ARG A 384 -3.64 49.46 4.76
N TYR A 385 -3.35 48.34 5.43
CA TYR A 385 -4.19 47.14 5.39
C TYR A 385 -5.04 46.90 6.64
N GLY A 386 -4.81 47.69 7.71
CA GLY A 386 -5.53 47.54 8.98
C GLY A 386 -5.03 46.38 9.84
N LEU A 387 -5.51 46.35 11.09
CA LEU A 387 -5.12 45.37 12.12
C LEU A 387 -6.21 44.35 12.42
N THR A 388 -7.44 44.58 11.97
CA THR A 388 -8.59 43.76 12.32
C THR A 388 -9.20 43.13 11.07
N TYR A 389 -9.73 41.93 11.26
CA TYR A 389 -10.48 41.18 10.25
C TYR A 389 -11.83 40.79 10.83
N ASP A 390 -12.91 41.02 10.09
CA ASP A 390 -14.28 40.68 10.48
C ASP A 390 -14.81 39.55 9.59
N ASP A 391 -14.97 38.36 10.17
CA ASP A 391 -15.54 37.19 9.49
C ASP A 391 -17.08 37.12 9.55
N LYS A 392 -17.72 38.18 10.08
CA LYS A 392 -19.17 38.30 10.37
C LYS A 392 -19.69 37.45 11.52
N LEU A 393 -18.83 36.66 12.17
CA LEU A 393 -19.11 35.98 13.43
C LEU A 393 -18.34 36.61 14.59
N LYS A 394 -17.09 37.01 14.34
CA LYS A 394 -16.20 37.69 15.28
C LYS A 394 -15.22 38.60 14.55
N VAL A 395 -14.86 39.69 15.21
CA VAL A 395 -13.71 40.51 14.83
C VAL A 395 -12.46 39.90 15.45
N SER A 396 -11.47 39.55 14.63
CA SER A 396 -10.19 39.01 15.06
C SER A 396 -9.07 40.02 14.80
N ASP A 397 -8.17 40.19 15.77
CA ASP A 397 -6.97 41.03 15.63
C ASP A 397 -5.83 40.26 14.95
N VAL A 398 -4.94 40.98 14.27
CA VAL A 398 -3.78 40.44 13.56
C VAL A 398 -2.90 39.60 14.50
N TRP A 399 -2.76 40.01 15.76
CA TRP A 399 -1.97 39.26 16.74
C TRP A 399 -2.61 37.96 17.18
N GLN A 400 -3.95 37.90 17.23
CA GLN A 400 -4.66 36.65 17.52
C GLN A 400 -4.51 35.68 16.35
N VAL A 401 -4.64 36.16 15.11
CA VAL A 401 -4.43 35.33 13.92
C VAL A 401 -2.97 34.90 13.80
N ALA A 402 -2.02 35.77 14.15
CA ALA A 402 -0.60 35.41 14.24
C ALA A 402 -0.32 34.37 15.33
N GLU A 403 -1.07 34.35 16.45
CA GLU A 403 -0.97 33.31 17.48
C GLU A 403 -1.42 31.96 16.93
N ASP A 404 -2.59 31.92 16.27
CA ASP A 404 -3.12 30.71 15.64
C ASP A 404 -2.17 30.19 14.55
N PHE A 405 -1.68 31.08 13.68
CA PHE A 405 -0.69 30.75 12.63
C PHE A 405 0.59 30.19 13.25
N ALA A 406 1.20 30.89 14.22
CA ALA A 406 2.48 30.47 14.80
C ALA A 406 2.38 29.12 15.51
N CYS A 407 1.29 28.89 16.25
CA CYS A 407 1.08 27.60 16.91
C CYS A 407 0.83 26.47 15.90
N ALA A 408 0.05 26.72 14.85
CA ALA A 408 -0.19 25.76 13.78
C ALA A 408 1.09 25.46 12.99
N TYR A 409 1.90 26.48 12.67
CA TYR A 409 3.19 26.34 12.02
C TYR A 409 4.17 25.53 12.87
N PHE A 410 4.21 25.78 14.18
CA PHE A 410 5.03 25.00 15.10
C PHE A 410 4.65 23.51 15.05
N ILE A 411 3.34 23.18 15.14
CA ILE A 411 2.88 21.78 15.03
C ILE A 411 3.22 21.21 13.65
N TYR A 412 2.93 21.94 12.57
CA TYR A 412 3.15 21.49 11.20
C TYR A 412 4.63 21.19 10.91
N THR A 413 5.56 21.97 11.47
CA THR A 413 7.00 21.84 11.21
C THR A 413 7.72 20.83 12.10
N VAL A 414 7.03 20.18 13.04
CA VAL A 414 7.63 19.14 13.89
C VAL A 414 8.14 17.97 13.07
N GLN A 415 9.47 17.83 13.02
CA GLN A 415 10.15 16.76 12.29
C GLN A 415 10.15 15.41 13.02
N SER A 416 9.90 15.41 14.34
CA SER A 416 9.75 14.19 15.12
C SER A 416 8.40 13.52 14.85
N SER A 417 8.24 12.29 15.32
CA SER A 417 6.94 11.62 15.24
C SER A 417 5.93 12.34 16.14
N MET A 418 4.69 12.52 15.68
CA MET A 418 3.61 13.01 16.54
C MET A 418 2.96 11.89 17.35
N LEU A 419 3.48 10.66 17.26
CA LEU A 419 2.99 9.50 17.98
C LEU A 419 3.74 9.34 19.31
N LEU A 420 3.00 9.16 20.40
CA LEU A 420 3.51 8.74 21.70
C LEU A 420 2.85 7.40 22.05
N ALA A 421 3.64 6.36 22.30
CA ALA A 421 3.09 5.03 22.48
C ALA A 421 3.87 4.18 23.50
N ASN A 422 3.18 3.24 24.15
CA ASN A 422 3.82 2.22 25.01
C ASN A 422 4.43 1.05 24.22
N TYR A 423 4.38 1.12 22.89
CA TYR A 423 5.06 0.23 21.96
C TYR A 423 5.61 1.03 20.76
N SER A 424 6.57 0.46 20.05
CA SER A 424 7.19 1.14 18.91
C SER A 424 6.25 1.18 17.70
N ILE A 425 6.00 2.39 17.18
CA ILE A 425 5.31 2.62 15.90
C ILE A 425 6.22 3.41 14.97
N ARG A 426 6.52 2.87 13.80
CA ARG A 426 7.37 3.52 12.80
C ARG A 426 6.56 4.43 11.87
N THR A 427 7.00 5.66 11.71
CA THR A 427 6.46 6.64 10.76
C THR A 427 7.53 6.97 9.72
N ASP A 428 7.13 7.28 8.49
CA ASP A 428 8.07 7.48 7.38
C ASP A 428 7.64 8.66 6.50
N ASN A 429 6.94 9.62 7.11
CA ASN A 429 6.54 10.87 6.48
C ASN A 429 7.78 11.69 6.12
N LEU A 430 7.84 12.19 4.89
CA LEU A 430 9.00 12.92 4.40
C LEU A 430 8.76 14.42 4.50
N PHE A 431 9.66 15.11 5.18
CA PHE A 431 9.70 16.57 5.26
C PHE A 431 10.61 17.10 4.16
N SER A 432 10.06 17.91 3.25
CA SER A 432 10.79 18.54 2.14
C SER A 432 10.89 20.05 2.39
N ASP A 433 12.10 20.55 2.56
CA ASP A 433 12.37 21.98 2.74
C ASP A 433 13.51 22.42 1.80
N ILE A 434 13.26 23.48 1.04
CA ILE A 434 14.22 24.12 0.12
C ILE A 434 14.57 25.55 0.57
N GLY A 435 14.21 25.94 1.79
CA GLY A 435 14.45 27.25 2.40
C GLY A 435 13.21 28.15 2.50
N ASN A 436 12.08 27.76 1.91
CA ASN A 436 10.82 28.49 1.94
C ASN A 436 9.82 27.81 2.91
N PHE A 437 8.55 27.74 2.51
CA PHE A 437 7.54 26.97 3.22
C PHE A 437 7.81 25.46 3.04
N PRO A 438 7.93 24.69 4.13
CA PRO A 438 8.20 23.27 4.03
C PRO A 438 6.95 22.47 3.63
N LEU A 439 7.12 21.31 2.98
CA LEU A 439 6.02 20.44 2.58
C LEU A 439 6.20 19.02 3.10
N TRP A 440 5.10 18.40 3.51
CA TRP A 440 5.07 16.99 3.90
C TRP A 440 4.57 16.10 2.76
N ASN A 441 5.31 15.03 2.47
CA ASN A 441 4.77 13.89 1.75
C ASN A 441 4.29 12.84 2.76
N THR A 442 2.98 12.59 2.78
CA THR A 442 2.29 11.67 3.69
C THR A 442 1.72 10.43 2.97
N ASP A 443 2.10 10.18 1.71
CA ASP A 443 1.61 9.00 0.97
C ASP A 443 2.25 7.69 1.46
N PHE A 444 1.44 6.79 2.00
CA PHE A 444 1.88 5.49 2.51
C PHE A 444 2.21 4.46 1.42
N PHE A 445 1.71 4.61 0.19
CA PHE A 445 1.65 3.51 -0.77
C PHE A 445 2.81 3.44 -1.76
N ASP A 446 3.37 4.59 -2.15
CA ASP A 446 4.38 4.69 -3.22
C ASP A 446 5.84 4.57 -2.72
N ARG A 447 6.03 4.24 -1.44
CA ARG A 447 7.34 4.22 -0.79
C ARG A 447 8.09 2.92 -1.06
N ASP A 448 9.38 3.04 -1.41
CA ASP A 448 10.27 1.89 -1.56
C ASP A 448 10.60 1.29 -0.19
N SER A 449 10.42 -0.03 -0.06
CA SER A 449 10.78 -0.75 1.16
C SER A 449 12.28 -0.75 1.46
N ARG A 450 13.13 -0.61 0.44
CA ARG A 450 14.60 -0.68 0.60
C ARG A 450 15.21 0.56 1.24
N LEU A 451 14.50 1.68 1.18
CA LEU A 451 14.96 2.96 1.72
C LEU A 451 14.30 3.30 3.05
N GLN A 452 13.53 2.36 3.64
CA GLN A 452 12.77 2.60 4.87
C GLN A 452 13.64 3.18 5.98
N ASP A 453 14.81 2.59 6.24
CA ASP A 453 15.67 3.00 7.35
C ASP A 453 16.26 4.40 7.17
N SER A 454 16.37 4.89 5.93
CA SER A 454 17.00 6.18 5.63
C SER A 454 16.17 7.39 6.07
N TYR A 455 14.84 7.23 6.17
CA TYR A 455 13.91 8.32 6.49
C TYR A 455 12.84 7.94 7.53
N SER A 456 12.97 6.78 8.17
CA SER A 456 12.02 6.36 9.21
C SER A 456 12.28 7.05 10.54
N ARG A 457 11.19 7.37 11.23
CA ARG A 457 11.15 7.80 12.63
C ARG A 457 10.32 6.80 13.42
N HIS A 458 10.45 6.80 14.74
CA HIS A 458 9.64 5.98 15.63
C HIS A 458 8.84 6.88 16.57
N ALA A 459 7.73 6.35 17.08
CA ALA A 459 6.95 6.96 18.13
C ALA A 459 7.83 7.24 19.36
N HIS A 460 7.52 8.32 20.06
CA HIS A 460 8.13 8.59 21.35
C HIS A 460 7.59 7.60 22.39
N ILE A 461 8.44 7.25 23.36
CA ILE A 461 8.06 6.39 24.47
C ILE A 461 7.01 7.13 25.30
N LEU A 462 5.85 6.51 25.50
CA LEU A 462 4.82 7.04 26.36
C LEU A 462 5.22 6.86 27.83
N ASP A 463 5.55 7.97 28.47
CA ASP A 463 5.70 8.04 29.92
C ASP A 463 4.32 8.25 30.57
N PHE A 464 3.82 7.23 31.27
CA PHE A 464 2.49 7.30 31.90
C PHE A 464 2.37 8.37 32.98
N ASP A 465 3.47 8.83 33.62
CA ASP A 465 3.39 9.91 34.60
C ASP A 465 2.93 11.23 33.98
N MET A 466 3.13 11.43 32.67
CA MET A 466 2.60 12.63 31.98
C MET A 466 1.08 12.62 31.87
N LEU A 467 0.46 11.45 32.00
CA LEU A 467 -0.98 11.27 31.95
C LEU A 467 -1.63 11.27 33.35
N ARG A 468 -0.83 11.40 34.42
CA ARG A 468 -1.30 11.39 35.82
C ARG A 468 -1.32 12.82 36.37
N LEU A 469 -2.52 13.36 36.62
CA LEU A 469 -2.67 14.69 37.24
C LEU A 469 -2.40 14.68 38.76
N GLY A 470 -2.61 13.53 39.41
CA GLY A 470 -2.46 13.36 40.85
C GLY A 470 -1.04 12.94 41.23
N LYS A 471 -0.93 11.84 41.96
CA LYS A 471 0.34 11.25 42.34
C LYS A 471 1.03 10.55 41.16
N ILE A 472 2.35 10.55 41.17
CA ILE A 472 3.23 9.99 40.11
C ILE A 472 4.02 8.80 40.65
N LEU A 473 4.42 7.88 39.78
CA LEU A 473 5.26 6.74 40.16
C LEU A 473 6.73 7.16 40.30
N LEU A 474 7.26 7.90 39.34
CA LEU A 474 8.65 8.33 39.37
C LEU A 474 8.78 9.69 40.04
N GLN A 475 9.48 9.72 41.18
CA GLN A 475 9.73 10.97 41.90
C GLN A 475 10.59 11.92 41.06
N ASN A 476 10.19 13.20 40.98
CA ASN A 476 10.85 14.25 40.20
C ASN A 476 11.02 13.94 38.70
N ASN A 477 10.03 13.28 38.09
CA ASN A 477 10.04 13.00 36.66
C ASN A 477 10.07 14.30 35.82
N PRO A 478 11.09 14.53 34.97
CA PRO A 478 11.17 15.72 34.12
C PRO A 478 10.03 15.79 33.07
N ASN A 479 9.48 14.64 32.69
CA ASN A 479 8.46 14.54 31.63
C ASN A 479 7.02 14.67 32.16
N ARG A 480 6.83 14.84 33.47
CA ARG A 480 5.50 14.89 34.11
C ARG A 480 4.53 15.87 33.45
N ASN A 481 5.01 17.03 33.01
CA ASN A 481 4.17 18.08 32.43
C ASN A 481 4.27 18.16 30.89
N ALA A 482 4.76 17.10 30.25
CA ALA A 482 5.00 17.08 28.80
C ALA A 482 3.74 16.82 27.96
N PHE A 483 2.60 16.50 28.58
CA PHE A 483 1.35 16.25 27.86
C PHE A 483 0.93 17.47 27.02
N GLY A 484 0.85 17.27 25.70
CA GLY A 484 0.56 18.30 24.71
C GLY A 484 -0.09 17.72 23.45
N PHE A 485 0.15 18.37 22.31
CA PHE A 485 -0.36 17.92 21.01
C PHE A 485 0.27 16.59 20.59
N GLY A 486 -0.48 15.78 19.83
CA GLY A 486 -0.03 14.49 19.32
C GLY A 486 -1.10 13.40 19.40
N VAL A 487 -0.70 12.20 19.00
CA VAL A 487 -1.51 10.98 19.05
C VAL A 487 -0.91 10.04 20.09
N TYR A 488 -1.65 9.81 21.17
CA TYR A 488 -1.27 8.93 22.26
C TYR A 488 -1.87 7.55 22.00
N VAL A 489 -1.04 6.52 21.89
CA VAL A 489 -1.44 5.17 21.53
C VAL A 489 -1.09 4.21 22.65
N ILE A 490 -2.10 3.61 23.28
CA ILE A 490 -1.94 2.74 24.43
C ILE A 490 -2.45 1.36 24.06
N THR A 491 -1.55 0.38 23.95
CA THR A 491 -1.99 -1.01 23.86
C THR A 491 -2.20 -1.61 25.26
N GLU A 492 -3.23 -2.45 25.40
CA GLU A 492 -3.59 -3.17 26.62
C GLU A 492 -3.83 -2.23 27.83
N ILE A 493 -4.61 -1.17 27.61
CA ILE A 493 -4.89 -0.16 28.65
C ILE A 493 -5.59 -0.75 29.88
N ASP A 494 -6.32 -1.86 29.70
CA ASP A 494 -6.98 -2.60 30.77
C ASP A 494 -5.98 -3.19 31.78
N LYS A 495 -4.77 -3.58 31.34
CA LYS A 495 -3.72 -4.08 32.25
C LYS A 495 -3.11 -2.99 33.11
N GLU A 496 -3.01 -1.76 32.59
CA GLU A 496 -2.51 -0.60 33.32
C GLU A 496 -3.55 -0.06 34.31
N ARG A 497 -4.82 0.01 33.90
CA ARG A 497 -5.89 0.63 34.69
C ARG A 497 -6.60 -0.31 35.64
N LYS A 498 -6.68 -1.61 35.31
CA LYS A 498 -7.43 -2.64 36.05
C LYS A 498 -8.93 -2.34 36.18
N ASN A 499 -9.70 -3.35 36.58
CA ASN A 499 -11.13 -3.20 36.86
C ASN A 499 -11.41 -2.89 38.34
N THR A 500 -12.66 -2.55 38.65
CA THR A 500 -13.07 -2.24 40.03
C THR A 500 -12.85 -3.40 41.01
N PRO A 501 -13.15 -4.67 40.67
CA PRO A 501 -12.83 -5.83 41.51
C PRO A 501 -11.33 -5.97 41.85
N GLU A 502 -10.45 -5.87 40.86
CA GLU A 502 -8.99 -5.97 41.03
C GLU A 502 -8.41 -4.82 41.87
N LEU A 503 -9.13 -3.70 41.94
CA LEU A 503 -8.74 -2.52 42.72
C LEU A 503 -9.42 -2.46 44.10
N GLN A 504 -10.14 -3.49 44.56
CA GLN A 504 -10.87 -3.45 45.84
C GLN A 504 -9.94 -3.19 47.03
N GLU A 505 -8.77 -3.81 47.04
CA GLU A 505 -7.78 -3.69 48.13
C GLU A 505 -7.00 -2.37 48.12
N VAL A 506 -7.01 -1.65 46.98
CA VAL A 506 -6.27 -0.40 46.80
C VAL A 506 -7.06 0.76 47.42
N LYS A 507 -6.47 1.48 48.39
CA LYS A 507 -7.09 2.64 49.03
C LYS A 507 -6.66 3.95 48.36
N ARG A 508 -7.59 4.92 48.23
CA ARG A 508 -7.32 6.23 47.62
C ARG A 508 -6.38 7.10 48.47
N ASN A 509 -6.43 6.96 49.80
CA ASN A 509 -5.70 7.81 50.74
C ASN A 509 -4.28 7.32 51.06
N THR A 510 -3.73 6.38 50.30
CA THR A 510 -2.34 5.93 50.51
C THR A 510 -1.34 7.00 50.05
N ASP A 511 -0.16 7.01 50.68
CA ASP A 511 0.93 7.91 50.29
C ASP A 511 1.52 7.56 48.93
N GLU A 512 1.59 6.27 48.61
CA GLU A 512 2.07 5.77 47.33
C GLU A 512 1.08 6.02 46.18
N CYS A 513 1.62 6.23 44.98
CA CYS A 513 0.86 6.39 43.75
C CYS A 513 0.13 5.08 43.40
N ASN A 514 -1.15 5.18 43.09
CA ASN A 514 -1.98 4.07 42.64
C ASN A 514 -3.08 4.55 41.68
N GLN A 515 -3.76 3.59 41.06
CA GLN A 515 -4.78 3.84 40.03
C GLN A 515 -5.99 4.67 40.52
N LYS A 516 -6.23 4.75 41.84
CA LYS A 516 -7.32 5.55 42.43
C LYS A 516 -6.91 6.98 42.81
N ASN A 517 -5.62 7.27 42.99
CA ASN A 517 -5.12 8.57 43.44
C ASN A 517 -4.25 9.31 42.40
N ASP A 518 -4.02 8.70 41.24
CA ASP A 518 -3.25 9.26 40.12
C ASP A 518 -4.04 10.25 39.24
N LEU A 519 -5.37 10.30 39.38
CA LEU A 519 -6.29 11.13 38.60
C LEU A 519 -6.13 10.98 37.07
N PHE A 520 -5.62 9.84 36.58
CA PHE A 520 -5.43 9.57 35.16
C PHE A 520 -6.75 9.68 34.37
N ASN A 521 -7.83 9.12 34.92
CA ASN A 521 -9.15 9.16 34.29
C ASN A 521 -9.62 10.61 34.07
N VAL A 522 -9.33 11.51 35.01
CA VAL A 522 -9.69 12.94 34.94
C VAL A 522 -8.93 13.63 33.81
N LEU A 523 -7.64 13.32 33.63
CA LEU A 523 -6.85 13.83 32.52
C LEU A 523 -7.46 13.44 31.18
N LEU A 524 -7.86 12.18 31.01
CA LEU A 524 -8.54 11.74 29.78
C LEU A 524 -9.85 12.51 29.54
N LYS A 525 -10.65 12.80 30.58
CA LYS A 525 -11.89 13.62 30.46
C LYS A 525 -11.58 15.03 29.93
N MET A 526 -10.47 15.62 30.38
CA MET A 526 -10.09 16.99 30.05
C MET A 526 -9.11 17.11 28.87
N SER A 527 -8.67 15.99 28.30
CA SER A 527 -7.63 15.91 27.27
C SER A 527 -7.87 16.80 26.05
N ARG A 528 -9.15 17.03 25.69
CA ARG A 528 -9.56 17.97 24.64
C ARG A 528 -8.99 19.37 24.82
N HIS A 529 -8.88 19.83 26.07
CA HIS A 529 -8.47 21.19 26.39
C HIS A 529 -6.95 21.39 26.40
N ALA A 530 -6.17 20.30 26.30
CA ALA A 530 -4.71 20.39 26.41
C ALA A 530 -4.08 21.14 25.22
N CYS A 531 -4.62 20.99 24.01
CA CYS A 531 -4.14 21.74 22.85
C CYS A 531 -5.27 22.04 21.86
N VAL A 532 -5.74 23.30 21.88
CA VAL A 532 -6.74 23.84 20.95
C VAL A 532 -6.17 25.09 20.27
N ILE A 533 -6.20 25.11 18.94
CA ILE A 533 -5.75 26.23 18.09
C ILE A 533 -6.83 26.47 17.04
N ALA A 534 -7.25 27.72 16.85
CA ALA A 534 -8.35 28.08 15.95
C ALA A 534 -9.59 27.14 16.05
N ASN A 535 -10.02 26.81 17.28
CA ASN A 535 -11.12 25.89 17.59
C ASN A 535 -10.95 24.42 17.13
N ARG A 536 -9.76 24.01 16.67
CA ARG A 536 -9.42 22.62 16.32
C ARG A 536 -8.57 21.99 17.42
N VAL A 537 -8.83 20.72 17.71
CA VAL A 537 -8.17 19.95 18.78
C VAL A 537 -7.00 19.15 18.21
N PHE A 538 -5.82 19.31 18.79
CA PHE A 538 -4.58 18.65 18.31
C PHE A 538 -4.14 17.46 19.16
N VAL A 539 -5.07 16.87 19.91
CA VAL A 539 -4.85 15.71 20.76
C VAL A 539 -5.79 14.58 20.32
N LYS A 540 -5.23 13.39 20.15
CA LYS A 540 -5.98 12.15 19.95
C LYS A 540 -5.43 11.08 20.88
N VAL A 541 -6.30 10.36 21.57
CA VAL A 541 -5.95 9.22 22.42
C VAL A 541 -6.63 7.99 21.87
N VAL A 542 -5.83 7.00 21.53
CA VAL A 542 -6.28 5.71 20.99
C VAL A 542 -5.82 4.63 21.93
N ALA A 543 -6.73 3.79 22.40
CA ALA A 543 -6.39 2.66 23.23
C ALA A 543 -7.06 1.37 22.76
N ASP A 544 -6.41 0.22 22.94
CA ASP A 544 -7.06 -1.08 22.81
C ASP A 544 -7.21 -1.81 24.15
N LEU A 545 -8.23 -2.66 24.23
CA LEU A 545 -8.54 -3.49 25.39
C LEU A 545 -9.09 -4.86 24.98
N GLN A 546 -9.05 -5.84 25.89
CA GLN A 546 -9.58 -7.19 25.63
C GLN A 546 -11.06 -7.35 25.92
N ARG A 547 -11.53 -6.79 27.04
CA ARG A 547 -12.93 -6.86 27.46
C ARG A 547 -13.35 -5.49 27.98
N PHE A 548 -14.45 -4.94 27.45
CA PHE A 548 -14.93 -3.61 27.88
C PHE A 548 -15.25 -3.53 29.38
N GLY A 549 -15.64 -4.66 30.00
CA GLY A 549 -15.87 -4.74 31.44
C GLY A 549 -14.60 -4.72 32.30
N SER A 550 -13.42 -4.88 31.70
CA SER A 550 -12.14 -4.79 32.42
C SER A 550 -11.68 -3.35 32.63
N LEU A 551 -12.30 -2.38 31.95
CA LEU A 551 -12.01 -0.97 32.13
C LEU A 551 -13.07 -0.34 33.04
N GLY A 552 -12.66 0.49 33.99
CA GLY A 552 -13.61 1.23 34.84
C GLY A 552 -14.61 2.04 34.01
N GLY A 553 -15.90 2.00 34.39
CA GLY A 553 -16.99 2.67 33.67
C GLY A 553 -16.72 4.15 33.39
N ASP A 554 -16.07 4.83 34.35
CA ASP A 554 -15.63 6.23 34.24
C ASP A 554 -14.74 6.56 33.05
N VAL A 555 -13.95 5.60 32.56
CA VAL A 555 -13.05 5.81 31.40
C VAL A 555 -13.75 5.41 30.11
N ARG A 556 -14.57 4.37 30.18
CA ARG A 556 -15.36 3.88 29.05
C ARG A 556 -16.36 4.92 28.56
N GLU A 557 -17.04 5.61 29.48
CA GLU A 557 -18.02 6.66 29.20
C GLU A 557 -17.45 7.91 28.51
N LEU A 558 -16.12 8.08 28.47
CA LEU A 558 -15.45 9.25 27.88
C LEU A 558 -15.20 9.13 26.39
N GLY A 559 -15.05 7.89 25.94
CA GLY A 559 -14.66 7.56 24.58
C GLY A 559 -15.82 6.98 23.81
N GLU A 560 -15.65 6.98 22.49
CA GLU A 560 -16.44 6.12 21.64
C GLU A 560 -15.81 4.73 21.66
N VAL A 561 -16.66 3.73 21.85
CA VAL A 561 -16.28 2.33 21.86
C VAL A 561 -16.39 1.80 20.44
N VAL A 562 -15.28 1.32 19.90
CA VAL A 562 -15.20 0.71 18.57
C VAL A 562 -14.95 -0.78 18.74
N THR A 563 -15.93 -1.57 18.32
CA THR A 563 -15.83 -3.04 18.34
C THR A 563 -15.54 -3.57 16.94
N ILE A 564 -14.58 -4.47 16.82
CA ILE A 564 -14.30 -5.19 15.58
C ILE A 564 -15.20 -6.42 15.52
N GLU A 565 -16.19 -6.41 14.62
CA GLU A 565 -17.15 -7.52 14.44
C GLU A 565 -16.60 -8.61 13.52
N ALA A 566 -16.06 -8.19 12.39
CA ALA A 566 -15.59 -9.10 11.36
C ALA A 566 -14.44 -8.48 10.56
N GLN A 567 -13.57 -9.35 10.05
CA GLN A 567 -12.47 -8.99 9.17
C GLN A 567 -12.60 -9.75 7.86
N SER A 568 -12.62 -9.03 6.73
CA SER A 568 -12.56 -9.65 5.41
C SER A 568 -11.14 -10.06 5.05
N ASP A 569 -11.03 -10.99 4.10
CA ASP A 569 -9.77 -11.29 3.43
C ASP A 569 -9.20 -10.05 2.72
N ILE A 570 -7.88 -9.99 2.65
CA ILE A 570 -7.14 -8.94 1.97
C ILE A 570 -7.05 -9.31 0.49
N VAL A 571 -7.74 -8.56 -0.35
CA VAL A 571 -7.78 -8.77 -1.80
C VAL A 571 -7.17 -7.56 -2.52
N PRO A 572 -6.40 -7.76 -3.61
CA PRO A 572 -5.88 -6.65 -4.40
C PRO A 572 -6.99 -5.76 -4.98
N VAL A 573 -6.89 -4.44 -4.83
CA VAL A 573 -7.86 -3.46 -5.38
C VAL A 573 -7.65 -3.18 -6.87
N LEU A 574 -6.93 -4.05 -7.57
CA LEU A 574 -6.67 -3.92 -9.01
C LEU A 574 -7.97 -4.18 -9.80
N PRO A 575 -8.21 -3.45 -10.90
CA PRO A 575 -9.36 -3.70 -11.77
C PRO A 575 -9.42 -5.14 -12.29
N PHE A 576 -10.61 -5.67 -12.58
CA PHE A 576 -10.80 -7.04 -13.07
C PHE A 576 -10.06 -7.32 -14.39
N TYR A 577 -10.02 -6.35 -15.30
CA TYR A 577 -9.26 -6.45 -16.56
C TYR A 577 -7.74 -6.44 -16.36
N SER A 578 -7.25 -6.32 -15.12
CA SER A 578 -5.82 -6.34 -14.84
C SER A 578 -5.22 -7.69 -15.28
N PRO A 579 -4.12 -7.70 -16.05
CA PRO A 579 -3.38 -8.92 -16.38
C PRO A 579 -2.97 -9.74 -15.16
N PHE A 580 -2.92 -9.12 -13.98
CA PHE A 580 -2.65 -9.77 -12.72
C PHE A 580 -3.64 -10.90 -12.39
N TRP A 581 -4.94 -10.77 -12.67
CA TRP A 581 -5.92 -11.81 -12.30
C TRP A 581 -5.71 -13.12 -13.06
N VAL A 582 -5.33 -13.02 -14.34
CA VAL A 582 -4.91 -14.17 -15.15
C VAL A 582 -3.63 -14.79 -14.57
N PHE A 583 -2.67 -13.93 -14.20
CA PHE A 583 -1.41 -14.36 -13.58
C PHE A 583 -1.60 -15.03 -12.21
N ASP A 584 -2.46 -14.51 -11.34
CA ASP A 584 -2.75 -15.02 -10.00
C ASP A 584 -3.36 -16.43 -10.08
N THR A 585 -4.30 -16.63 -11.00
CA THR A 585 -4.90 -17.94 -11.28
C THR A 585 -3.84 -18.95 -11.74
N LEU A 586 -2.97 -18.54 -12.67
CA LEU A 586 -1.86 -19.38 -13.13
C LEU A 586 -0.88 -19.69 -11.99
N PHE A 587 -0.54 -18.70 -11.17
CA PHE A 587 0.36 -18.84 -10.04
C PHE A 587 -0.19 -19.83 -9.00
N GLY A 588 -1.46 -19.70 -8.61
CA GLY A 588 -2.10 -20.62 -7.67
C GLY A 588 -2.04 -22.07 -8.14
N TRP A 589 -2.27 -22.32 -9.44
CA TRP A 589 -2.13 -23.65 -10.02
C TRP A 589 -0.69 -24.18 -9.99
N VAL A 590 0.29 -23.38 -10.42
CA VAL A 590 1.71 -23.79 -10.44
C VAL A 590 2.25 -24.00 -9.02
N PHE A 591 1.94 -23.11 -8.08
CA PHE A 591 2.44 -23.15 -6.71
C PHE A 591 1.96 -24.39 -5.95
N ASN A 592 0.67 -24.74 -6.08
CA ASN A 592 0.11 -25.94 -5.44
C ASN A 592 0.78 -27.23 -5.94
N LYS A 593 1.11 -27.32 -7.24
CA LYS A 593 1.86 -28.46 -7.78
C LYS A 593 3.31 -28.48 -7.28
N PHE A 594 3.95 -27.32 -7.22
CA PHE A 594 5.31 -27.18 -6.71
C PHE A 594 5.42 -27.52 -5.22
N ALA A 595 4.51 -27.04 -4.37
CA ALA A 595 4.54 -27.30 -2.93
C ALA A 595 4.50 -28.81 -2.61
N ASN A 596 3.59 -29.53 -3.25
CA ASN A 596 3.49 -30.99 -3.13
C ASN A 596 4.77 -31.71 -3.62
N LEU A 597 5.36 -31.24 -4.71
CA LEU A 597 6.62 -31.77 -5.23
C LEU A 597 7.79 -31.47 -4.28
N TYR A 598 7.85 -30.27 -3.72
CA TYR A 598 8.91 -29.80 -2.84
C TYR A 598 8.95 -30.59 -1.54
N VAL A 599 7.80 -30.85 -0.91
CA VAL A 599 7.71 -31.66 0.31
C VAL A 599 8.21 -33.09 0.05
N ARG A 600 7.74 -33.74 -1.02
CA ARG A 600 8.18 -35.09 -1.40
C ARG A 600 9.67 -35.15 -1.74
N TYR A 601 10.19 -34.11 -2.38
CA TYR A 601 11.61 -34.00 -2.68
C TYR A 601 12.42 -33.88 -1.38
N ARG A 602 12.09 -32.95 -0.49
CA ARG A 602 12.85 -32.72 0.76
C ARG A 602 12.77 -33.89 1.73
N TYR A 603 11.68 -34.67 1.70
CA TYR A 603 11.57 -35.89 2.47
C TYR A 603 12.53 -36.99 1.98
N ASN A 604 12.64 -37.20 0.67
CA ASN A 604 13.49 -38.25 0.12
C ASN A 604 14.93 -37.81 -0.15
N ARG A 605 15.18 -36.51 -0.33
CA ARG A 605 16.46 -35.99 -0.85
C ARG A 605 16.91 -34.69 -0.18
N ALA A 606 18.19 -34.66 0.19
CA ALA A 606 18.88 -33.50 0.74
C ALA A 606 19.75 -32.73 -0.28
N ASP A 607 20.02 -33.30 -1.45
CA ASP A 607 20.86 -32.71 -2.50
C ASP A 607 20.14 -31.66 -3.36
N ASN A 608 20.89 -30.82 -4.07
CA ASN A 608 20.36 -29.77 -4.95
C ASN A 608 20.31 -30.26 -6.42
N SER A 609 19.11 -30.62 -6.90
CA SER A 609 18.88 -31.03 -8.30
C SER A 609 18.61 -29.85 -9.24
N LEU A 610 18.98 -30.01 -10.52
CA LEU A 610 18.71 -29.00 -11.57
C LEU A 610 17.21 -28.71 -11.73
N LEU A 611 16.38 -29.74 -11.75
CA LEU A 611 14.93 -29.58 -11.89
C LEU A 611 14.34 -28.79 -10.73
N LEU A 612 14.67 -29.14 -9.49
CA LEU A 612 14.17 -28.40 -8.34
C LEU A 612 14.70 -26.97 -8.34
N TYR A 613 15.96 -26.76 -8.70
CA TYR A 613 16.54 -25.42 -8.82
C TYR A 613 15.78 -24.53 -9.82
N LEU A 614 15.46 -25.05 -11.01
CA LEU A 614 14.71 -24.31 -12.04
C LEU A 614 13.28 -24.03 -11.60
N LEU A 615 12.55 -25.06 -11.12
CA LEU A 615 11.18 -24.90 -10.64
C LEU A 615 11.12 -23.91 -9.48
N LYS A 616 12.00 -24.05 -8.48
CA LYS A 616 12.11 -23.13 -7.35
C LYS A 616 12.44 -21.71 -7.80
N SER A 617 13.28 -21.54 -8.82
CA SER A 617 13.61 -20.21 -9.36
C SER A 617 12.40 -19.54 -10.03
N ILE A 618 11.64 -20.30 -10.82
CA ILE A 618 10.43 -19.82 -11.50
C ILE A 618 9.33 -19.52 -10.46
N THR A 619 9.03 -20.46 -9.57
CA THR A 619 7.99 -20.29 -8.55
C THR A 619 8.34 -19.17 -7.58
N ALA A 620 9.60 -19.03 -7.18
CA ALA A 620 10.04 -17.90 -6.37
C ALA A 620 9.91 -16.56 -7.09
N ALA A 621 10.19 -16.50 -8.41
CA ALA A 621 10.00 -15.27 -9.18
C ALA A 621 8.51 -14.90 -9.29
N MET A 622 7.64 -15.89 -9.52
CA MET A 622 6.20 -15.69 -9.56
C MET A 622 5.65 -15.27 -8.20
N GLN A 623 6.05 -15.96 -7.13
CA GLN A 623 5.66 -15.64 -5.75
C GLN A 623 6.10 -14.24 -5.35
N ARG A 624 7.33 -13.82 -5.70
CA ARG A 624 7.78 -12.44 -5.46
C ARG A 624 6.89 -11.41 -6.15
N HIS A 625 6.46 -11.69 -7.38
CA HIS A 625 5.56 -10.80 -8.10
C HIS A 625 4.16 -10.76 -7.45
N ASP A 626 3.58 -11.92 -7.19
CA ASP A 626 2.26 -12.05 -6.55
C ASP A 626 2.24 -11.39 -5.16
N THR A 627 3.17 -11.78 -4.29
CA THR A 627 3.32 -11.19 -2.94
C THR A 627 3.57 -9.69 -3.01
N GLY A 628 4.38 -9.22 -3.96
CA GLY A 628 4.61 -7.80 -4.17
C GLY A 628 3.35 -7.02 -4.52
N VAL A 629 2.51 -7.57 -5.42
CA VAL A 629 1.23 -6.98 -5.82
C VAL A 629 0.22 -7.02 -4.66
N ARG A 630 0.07 -8.17 -3.99
CA ARG A 630 -0.83 -8.33 -2.84
C ARG A 630 -0.47 -7.43 -1.67
N ASN A 631 0.82 -7.29 -1.35
CA ASN A 631 1.27 -6.40 -0.28
C ASN A 631 1.06 -4.92 -0.63
N THR A 632 1.24 -4.54 -1.90
CA THR A 632 1.14 -3.14 -2.33
C THR A 632 -0.32 -2.70 -2.53
N PHE A 633 -1.12 -3.54 -3.20
CA PHE A 633 -2.49 -3.22 -3.62
C PHE A 633 -3.56 -3.96 -2.81
N GLY A 634 -3.19 -4.74 -1.80
CA GLY A 634 -4.14 -5.41 -0.92
C GLY A 634 -5.00 -4.43 -0.12
N CYS A 635 -6.27 -4.77 0.04
CA CYS A 635 -7.17 -4.08 0.96
C CYS A 635 -8.14 -5.10 1.56
N GLY A 636 -8.19 -5.14 2.89
CA GLY A 636 -9.25 -5.81 3.65
C GLY A 636 -10.24 -4.78 4.21
N VAL A 637 -11.42 -5.23 4.59
CA VAL A 637 -12.46 -4.42 5.23
C VAL A 637 -12.70 -4.97 6.63
N LEU A 638 -12.55 -4.12 7.64
CA LEU A 638 -13.01 -4.38 8.99
C LEU A 638 -14.43 -3.83 9.12
N ALA A 639 -15.36 -4.70 9.50
CA ALA A 639 -16.70 -4.30 9.92
C ALA A 639 -16.60 -3.84 11.38
N LEU A 640 -16.94 -2.58 11.62
CA LEU A 640 -16.84 -1.94 12.91
C LEU A 640 -18.23 -1.57 13.41
N THR A 641 -18.45 -1.77 14.69
CA THR A 641 -19.60 -1.21 15.41
C THR A 641 -19.09 -0.09 16.28
N VAL A 642 -19.68 1.10 16.15
CA VAL A 642 -19.35 2.24 16.99
C VAL A 642 -20.51 2.52 17.92
N GLU A 643 -20.22 2.54 19.21
CA GLU A 643 -21.17 2.81 20.27
C GLU A 643 -20.66 3.97 21.13
N ASN A 644 -21.58 4.77 21.66
CA ASN A 644 -21.22 5.75 22.68
C ASN A 644 -20.78 5.02 23.96
N GLY A 645 -19.79 5.54 24.67
CA GLY A 645 -19.22 4.92 25.88
C GLY A 645 -20.24 4.62 27.00
N LYS A 646 -21.40 5.30 26.98
CA LYS A 646 -22.55 5.06 27.87
C LYS A 646 -23.27 3.72 27.63
N GLN A 647 -23.07 3.12 26.46
CA GLN A 647 -23.79 1.92 26.00
C GLN A 647 -25.30 2.10 25.96
N ASP A 648 -25.75 3.19 25.35
CA ASP A 648 -27.18 3.50 25.18
C ASP A 648 -27.89 2.56 24.18
N GLY A 649 -27.19 1.56 23.61
CA GLY A 649 -27.72 0.56 22.68
C GLY A 649 -27.76 1.00 21.20
N GLU A 650 -27.55 2.29 20.91
CA GLU A 650 -27.44 2.79 19.53
C GLU A 650 -26.06 2.45 18.92
N GLN A 651 -26.05 1.43 18.06
CA GLN A 651 -24.86 0.93 17.40
C GLN A 651 -24.78 1.40 15.95
N LEU A 652 -23.73 2.16 15.61
CA LEU A 652 -23.49 2.63 14.25
C LEU A 652 -22.51 1.70 13.52
N ALA A 653 -23.01 1.02 12.49
CA ALA A 653 -22.19 0.20 11.61
C ALA A 653 -21.30 1.09 10.71
N ARG A 654 -19.98 0.84 10.77
CA ARG A 654 -18.96 1.53 9.99
C ARG A 654 -17.99 0.52 9.38
N LYS A 655 -17.22 0.98 8.39
CA LYS A 655 -16.24 0.16 7.68
C LYS A 655 -14.89 0.83 7.76
N TRP A 656 -13.86 0.06 8.06
CA TRP A 656 -12.47 0.49 7.98
C TRP A 656 -11.71 -0.31 6.94
N TYR A 657 -10.91 0.39 6.13
CA TYR A 657 -10.14 -0.23 5.06
C TYR A 657 -8.72 -0.50 5.55
N LYS A 658 -8.42 -1.77 5.83
CA LYS A 658 -7.10 -2.23 6.28
C LYS A 658 -6.20 -2.47 5.08
N MET A 659 -5.12 -1.70 4.96
CA MET A 659 -4.23 -1.76 3.81
C MET A 659 -2.83 -2.26 4.24
N PRO A 660 -2.37 -3.44 3.76
CA PRO A 660 -1.13 -4.06 4.22
C PRO A 660 0.10 -3.18 4.04
N LYS A 661 0.20 -2.48 2.90
CA LYS A 661 1.32 -1.57 2.61
C LYS A 661 1.46 -0.47 3.65
N LYS A 662 0.36 -0.02 4.25
CA LYS A 662 0.36 1.02 5.28
C LYS A 662 0.82 0.45 6.63
N VAL A 663 0.21 -0.67 7.05
CA VAL A 663 0.31 -1.23 8.41
C VAL A 663 1.46 -2.25 8.56
N TYR A 664 1.59 -3.19 7.64
CA TYR A 664 2.57 -4.30 7.74
C TYR A 664 3.90 -4.01 7.05
N ALA A 665 4.18 -2.75 6.72
CA ALA A 665 5.48 -2.33 6.22
C ALA A 665 6.47 -2.15 7.37
N ASN A 666 6.57 -3.08 8.32
CA ASN A 666 7.37 -2.96 9.55
C ASN A 666 7.02 -1.68 10.35
N ARG A 667 5.72 -1.38 10.51
CA ARG A 667 5.26 -0.26 11.34
C ARG A 667 5.25 -0.57 12.81
N TYR A 668 4.85 -1.78 13.13
CA TYR A 668 4.75 -2.28 14.49
C TYR A 668 5.04 -3.77 14.44
N SER A 669 5.33 -4.34 15.60
CA SER A 669 5.47 -5.78 15.76
C SER A 669 4.32 -6.32 16.59
N THR A 670 3.77 -7.47 16.20
CA THR A 670 2.66 -8.11 16.95
C THR A 670 3.09 -8.57 18.34
N ASP A 671 4.39 -8.82 18.52
CA ASP A 671 5.06 -9.22 19.75
C ASP A 671 5.69 -8.01 20.46
N CYS A 672 5.05 -6.83 20.40
CA CYS A 672 5.60 -5.58 20.93
C CYS A 672 6.01 -5.58 22.42
N LEU A 673 5.52 -6.54 23.22
CA LEU A 673 5.89 -6.73 24.63
C LEU A 673 6.71 -8.02 24.86
N SER A 674 7.30 -8.61 23.80
CA SER A 674 8.10 -9.85 23.86
C SER A 674 9.27 -9.75 24.84
N GLY A 675 9.85 -8.56 25.00
CA GLY A 675 10.99 -8.33 25.89
C GLY A 675 10.75 -8.79 27.34
N ILE A 676 9.49 -8.81 27.81
CA ILE A 676 9.13 -9.36 29.12
C ILE A 676 9.40 -10.87 29.17
N PHE A 677 9.03 -11.59 28.10
CA PHE A 677 9.20 -13.04 28.00
C PHE A 677 10.62 -13.41 27.59
N GLU A 678 11.31 -12.62 26.78
CA GLU A 678 12.72 -12.83 26.43
C GLU A 678 13.59 -12.86 27.69
N LYS A 679 13.43 -11.88 28.59
CA LYS A 679 14.14 -11.85 29.87
C LYS A 679 13.82 -13.05 30.77
N ARG A 680 12.59 -13.58 30.71
CA ARG A 680 12.21 -14.80 31.44
C ARG A 680 12.81 -16.05 30.77
N ALA A 681 12.82 -16.10 29.45
CA ALA A 681 13.37 -17.20 28.67
C ALA A 681 14.90 -17.28 28.80
N GLU A 682 15.60 -16.15 28.96
CA GLU A 682 17.05 -16.10 29.25
C GLU A 682 17.41 -16.82 30.56
N GLN A 683 16.48 -16.89 31.51
CA GLN A 683 16.68 -17.60 32.78
C GLN A 683 16.34 -19.10 32.67
N ASN A 684 15.73 -19.54 31.57
CA ASN A 684 15.27 -20.90 31.41
C ASN A 684 16.43 -21.81 30.95
N ALA A 685 16.70 -22.87 31.71
CA ALA A 685 17.71 -23.88 31.39
C ALA A 685 17.11 -25.18 30.82
N VAL A 686 15.78 -25.29 30.75
CA VAL A 686 15.05 -26.52 30.45
C VAL A 686 14.33 -26.39 29.09
N GLY A 687 14.58 -27.31 28.16
CA GLY A 687 13.88 -27.41 26.88
C GLY A 687 12.55 -28.16 27.01
N LEU A 688 11.73 -28.16 25.95
CA LEU A 688 10.47 -28.91 25.93
C LEU A 688 10.72 -30.42 26.07
N ASP A 689 11.78 -30.94 25.45
CA ASP A 689 12.16 -32.36 25.49
C ASP A 689 12.69 -32.81 26.87
N ASP A 690 13.05 -31.85 27.73
CA ASP A 690 13.51 -32.12 29.10
C ASP A 690 12.34 -32.15 30.11
N LEU A 691 11.14 -31.70 29.70
CA LEU A 691 9.95 -31.72 30.55
C LEU A 691 9.35 -33.14 30.60
N PRO A 692 8.90 -33.60 31.78
CA PRO A 692 8.31 -34.93 31.90
C PRO A 692 7.01 -35.03 31.09
N GLU A 693 6.89 -36.10 30.31
CA GLU A 693 5.66 -36.49 29.63
C GLU A 693 4.78 -37.38 30.53
N TYR A 694 3.47 -37.32 30.33
CA TYR A 694 2.56 -38.28 30.97
C TYR A 694 2.83 -39.69 30.45
N VAL A 695 2.85 -40.68 31.35
CA VAL A 695 3.15 -42.08 31.01
C VAL A 695 2.03 -42.72 30.17
N ASP A 696 0.78 -42.34 30.41
CA ASP A 696 -0.39 -42.88 29.71
C ASP A 696 -1.45 -41.79 29.45
N THR A 697 -2.46 -42.13 28.67
CA THR A 697 -3.64 -41.31 28.32
C THR A 697 -4.41 -40.78 29.54
N ARG A 698 -4.31 -41.46 30.69
CA ARG A 698 -4.87 -41.01 31.97
C ARG A 698 -3.75 -40.62 32.93
N ALA A 699 -3.72 -39.35 33.31
CA ALA A 699 -2.82 -38.86 34.35
C ALA A 699 -3.07 -39.58 35.69
N THR A 700 -2.00 -40.08 36.29
CA THR A 700 -1.97 -40.62 37.64
C THR A 700 -2.04 -39.49 38.68
N TRP A 701 -2.38 -39.82 39.93
CA TRP A 701 -2.46 -38.82 41.00
C TRP A 701 -1.13 -38.09 41.21
N GLU A 702 0.00 -38.80 41.15
CA GLU A 702 1.34 -38.23 41.28
C GLU A 702 1.66 -37.25 40.14
N GLU A 703 1.30 -37.59 38.90
CA GLU A 703 1.47 -36.70 37.75
C GLU A 703 0.58 -35.45 37.82
N LEU A 704 -0.62 -35.56 38.40
CA LEU A 704 -1.48 -34.39 38.65
C LEU A 704 -0.88 -33.45 39.68
N GLN A 705 -0.18 -33.97 40.69
CA GLN A 705 0.50 -33.14 41.70
C GLN A 705 1.75 -32.43 41.13
N MET A 706 2.42 -33.02 40.13
CA MET A 706 3.54 -32.37 39.43
C MET A 706 3.12 -31.12 38.63
N GLN A 707 1.82 -30.88 38.43
CA GLN A 707 1.33 -29.68 37.73
C GLN A 707 1.46 -28.40 38.56
N HIS A 708 1.59 -28.50 39.89
CA HIS A 708 1.54 -27.36 40.82
C HIS A 708 0.32 -26.44 40.56
N SER A 709 -0.85 -27.06 40.34
CA SER A 709 -2.09 -26.37 40.01
C SER A 709 -2.92 -26.09 41.27
N PHE A 710 -3.37 -24.84 41.44
CA PHE A 710 -4.24 -24.45 42.56
C PHE A 710 -5.47 -25.36 42.71
N PHE A 711 -6.06 -25.78 41.59
CA PHE A 711 -7.21 -26.69 41.62
C PHE A 711 -6.85 -28.07 42.17
N GLN A 712 -5.70 -28.63 41.77
CA GLN A 712 -5.24 -29.93 42.28
C GLN A 712 -4.80 -29.83 43.75
N ASP A 713 -4.19 -28.71 44.14
CA ASP A 713 -3.82 -28.46 45.54
C ASP A 713 -5.06 -28.35 46.43
N ASP A 714 -6.12 -27.67 45.97
CA ASP A 714 -7.36 -27.56 46.72
C ASP A 714 -8.11 -28.89 46.81
N LEU A 715 -8.14 -29.68 45.73
CA LEU A 715 -8.65 -31.05 45.79
C LEU A 715 -7.82 -31.96 46.71
N ASN A 716 -6.50 -31.79 46.72
CA ASN A 716 -5.62 -32.52 47.62
C ASN A 716 -5.91 -32.16 49.08
N LYS A 717 -6.08 -30.87 49.41
CA LYS A 717 -6.49 -30.44 50.75
C LYS A 717 -7.83 -31.05 51.17
N VAL A 718 -8.81 -31.09 50.25
CA VAL A 718 -10.12 -31.71 50.51
C VAL A 718 -9.98 -33.21 50.73
N ASN A 719 -9.18 -33.92 49.94
CA ASN A 719 -8.93 -35.35 50.12
C ASN A 719 -8.21 -35.65 51.44
N VAL A 720 -7.20 -34.86 51.82
CA VAL A 720 -6.49 -34.99 53.10
C VAL A 720 -7.41 -34.69 54.28
N GLN A 721 -8.30 -33.70 54.17
CA GLN A 721 -9.31 -33.44 55.21
C GLN A 721 -10.32 -34.58 55.34
N ASN A 722 -10.72 -35.20 54.23
CA ASN A 722 -11.62 -36.36 54.23
C ASN A 722 -10.94 -37.61 54.79
N GLU A 723 -9.63 -37.81 54.55
CA GLU A 723 -8.85 -38.90 55.14
C GLU A 723 -8.64 -38.72 56.65
N GLN A 724 -8.41 -37.49 57.12
CA GLN A 724 -8.32 -37.16 58.56
C GLN A 724 -9.68 -37.29 59.27
N ALA A 725 -10.79 -37.06 58.58
CA ALA A 725 -12.13 -37.30 59.10
C ALA A 725 -12.52 -38.80 59.14
N ALA A 726 -11.75 -39.68 58.47
CA ALA A 726 -12.00 -41.12 58.37
C ALA A 726 -11.14 -41.97 59.33
N GLU A 727 -10.31 -41.38 60.19
CA GLU A 727 -9.66 -42.11 61.28
C GLU A 727 -10.70 -42.65 62.28
N PRO A 728 -10.75 -43.96 62.57
CA PRO A 728 -11.80 -44.55 63.38
C PRO A 728 -11.62 -44.20 64.87
N GLN A 729 -12.64 -43.60 65.49
CA GLN A 729 -12.75 -43.60 66.95
C GLN A 729 -12.81 -45.06 67.45
N PRO A 730 -12.00 -45.45 68.46
CA PRO A 730 -12.03 -46.79 69.01
C PRO A 730 -13.26 -46.90 69.92
N ASN A 731 -14.42 -47.25 69.34
CA ASN A 731 -15.52 -47.98 69.96
C ASN A 731 -16.76 -47.95 69.05
N ALA A 732 -16.90 -48.94 68.17
CA ALA A 732 -18.22 -49.39 67.76
C ALA A 732 -18.16 -50.84 67.26
N ILE A 733 -18.99 -51.65 67.89
CA ILE A 733 -19.12 -53.10 67.75
C ILE A 733 -19.66 -53.47 66.37
N VAL A 734 -19.05 -54.49 65.76
CA VAL A 734 -19.52 -55.17 64.55
C VAL A 734 -20.85 -55.90 64.85
N PRO A 735 -21.82 -55.88 63.91
CA PRO A 735 -22.71 -57.02 63.72
C PRO A 735 -22.50 -57.69 62.36
N THR A 736 -22.51 -59.01 62.45
CA THR A 736 -22.33 -60.08 61.46
C THR A 736 -23.43 -60.21 60.40
N ALA A 737 -22.99 -60.56 59.17
CA ALA A 737 -23.58 -61.41 58.10
C ALA A 737 -24.96 -61.00 57.50
N VAL A 738 -25.32 -61.23 56.22
CA VAL A 738 -25.18 -62.40 55.30
C VAL A 738 -25.34 -61.91 53.80
N PRO A 739 -25.50 -62.73 52.72
CA PRO A 739 -24.47 -63.03 51.70
C PRO A 739 -24.85 -62.76 50.21
N GLU A 740 -23.94 -63.18 49.33
CA GLU A 740 -24.14 -63.78 47.99
C GLU A 740 -24.27 -62.94 46.69
N THR A 741 -23.40 -63.35 45.74
CA THR A 741 -23.49 -63.29 44.26
C THR A 741 -23.27 -61.95 43.55
N PHE A 742 -22.17 -61.84 42.79
CA PHE A 742 -22.21 -61.98 41.33
C PHE A 742 -20.80 -62.07 40.73
N SER A 743 -20.53 -63.16 40.01
CA SER A 743 -19.35 -63.32 39.17
C SER A 743 -19.58 -62.68 37.80
N PHE A 744 -18.60 -61.94 37.29
CA PHE A 744 -18.35 -61.89 35.85
C PHE A 744 -16.92 -62.37 35.61
N GLY A 745 -16.82 -63.60 35.10
CA GLY A 745 -15.57 -64.17 34.66
C GLY A 745 -15.10 -63.49 33.37
N TYR A 746 -13.80 -63.24 33.30
CA TYR A 746 -13.03 -63.42 32.07
C TYR A 746 -11.65 -63.96 32.45
N ASP A 747 -11.30 -65.05 31.77
CA ASP A 747 -10.12 -65.87 31.99
C ASP A 747 -8.86 -65.20 31.44
N LYS A 748 -7.72 -65.41 32.11
CA LYS A 748 -6.42 -64.78 31.84
C LYS A 748 -5.65 -65.44 30.67
N SER A 749 -6.33 -66.22 29.83
CA SER A 749 -5.71 -67.01 28.75
C SER A 749 -5.99 -66.51 27.32
N ASP A 750 -6.77 -65.46 27.11
CA ASP A 750 -7.31 -65.14 25.77
C ASP A 750 -6.69 -63.94 25.01
N ILE A 751 -5.50 -63.45 25.38
CA ILE A 751 -4.78 -62.51 24.48
C ILE A 751 -3.34 -62.97 24.22
N ILE A 752 -3.24 -63.78 23.17
CA ILE A 752 -2.03 -64.11 22.44
C ILE A 752 -1.60 -62.89 21.60
N GLY A 753 -0.31 -62.54 21.66
CA GLY A 753 0.40 -61.98 20.50
C GLY A 753 0.75 -60.49 20.52
N LEU A 754 1.77 -60.09 21.30
CA LEU A 754 2.58 -58.91 21.01
C LEU A 754 3.95 -59.36 20.46
N GLN A 755 4.02 -59.54 19.14
CA GLN A 755 5.27 -59.37 18.41
C GLN A 755 5.42 -57.91 17.99
N ARG A 756 6.55 -57.33 18.41
CA ARG A 756 7.17 -56.06 18.01
C ARG A 756 6.84 -55.61 16.59
N LYS A 757 6.51 -54.32 16.45
CA LYS A 757 7.21 -53.39 15.56
C LYS A 757 7.08 -51.96 16.06
#